data_AF-A0AAU5ALW9-F1
#
_entry.id   AF-A0AAU5ALW9-F1
#
_cell.length_a   1.000
_cell.length_b   1.000
_cell.length_c   1.000
_cell.angle_alpha   90.00
_cell.angle_beta   90.00
_cell.angle_gamma   90.00
#
_symmetry.space_group_name_H-M   'P 1'
#
loop_
_entity.id
_entity.type
_entity.pdbx_description
1 polymer ?
#
loop_
_entity_poly.entity_id
_entity_poly.type
_entity_poly.pdbx_seq_one_letter_code
_entity_poly.pdbx_strand_id
1 'polypeptide(L)'
;MRRRIRGVLAAFTGALLLTMGITVTGGQSARADDNGVGLKPVLGWSSWSFVRRDPTARTIEAQAKALKDSGLAKNGYVYANVDDFWYQCPGSQGPDVDQYGRWVTDPVKFPPRGGENGVQVVADYVHSLGLKFGLYVTPGISRQAVAKNTAIEGSPYHARDIATSATESNYNCGGMVGIDYAKPGAQTFIDSWAGQFAGWGIDYLKIDGVGTSDRQDVQAWSDALHHTGRPIHLELSNNLDISNAATWKRLSNGWRTGGDIECYCGPDDSSYPLTTWASISSRFDQVAAWAPYGGPGGYNDYDSLEIGNGANNGLTPDERRTQMSLWSLAASPLVLGTDLTHLDPADLSLLKNRDVLAVDQDGIDARRISSDTDAQVFAKTEADGDVVVGLFNTSPAPREVATSAAALGLSTARDYGLRDLWSHRLTESTGRIAATVPAHGVALYRVHGSRHTVTGAAPDVSLALDWASAPSDSTTRTVTAVLSDNGSRSVTDAALDLTGPAGAKITTHSVTRARTVRGGHALKATYSVSIPSSEKLFDSNAFRGTASYRYRSTGTTRLAAGDTITVNHQVTAPYRTFASTTAAFSESGTRLGIQAQGADLYNGTNEYGSIYLPGAEHDGSVTTVKLNSQSDTDVWAKAGIMVRNDITKANTSPGYVALVATPGNGYLLDWDSDGDGLLDSQDSAGTAVYPSWLKLVRDGTSYSGYYSTDNATWHLVGTIDVPTAAPAQDVGLTQTSHASGTTGEADFDGFTTSP
;
A
#
# COMPACT_ATOMS: atom_id res chain seq x y z
N MET A 1 -73.91 -31.84 -3.80
CA MET A 1 -74.32 -30.46 -4.14
C MET A 1 -73.80 -29.53 -3.04
N ARG A 2 -73.34 -28.35 -3.42
CA ARG A 2 -72.55 -27.39 -2.64
C ARG A 2 -73.10 -27.06 -1.22
N ARG A 3 -72.12 -26.82 -0.32
CA ARG A 3 -71.93 -25.62 0.54
C ARG A 3 -72.18 -25.72 2.07
N ARG A 4 -71.13 -25.23 2.75
CA ARG A 4 -71.04 -24.51 4.04
C ARG A 4 -71.02 -25.36 5.31
N ILE A 5 -69.80 -25.55 5.84
CA ILE A 5 -69.59 -25.75 7.27
C ILE A 5 -69.03 -24.45 7.83
N ARG A 6 -69.77 -23.91 8.80
CA ARG A 6 -69.47 -22.71 9.60
C ARG A 6 -68.41 -23.07 10.64
N GLY A 7 -67.44 -22.18 10.80
CA GLY A 7 -66.43 -22.26 11.85
C GLY A 7 -67.01 -22.01 13.24
N VAL A 8 -66.35 -22.62 14.23
CA VAL A 8 -66.47 -22.29 15.65
C VAL A 8 -65.08 -21.94 16.16
N LEU A 9 -65.06 -20.83 16.88
CA LEU A 9 -63.96 -20.16 17.54
C LEU A 9 -63.43 -21.01 18.72
N ALA A 10 -62.11 -21.16 18.85
CA ALA A 10 -61.48 -21.50 20.12
C ALA A 10 -60.22 -20.64 20.28
N ALA A 11 -60.20 -19.88 21.38
CA ALA A 11 -59.20 -18.91 21.74
C ALA A 11 -57.86 -19.57 22.09
N PHE A 12 -56.77 -19.02 21.57
CA PHE A 12 -55.46 -19.10 22.19
C PHE A 12 -54.89 -17.70 22.31
N THR A 13 -54.62 -17.31 23.56
CA THR A 13 -53.91 -16.12 24.00
C THR A 13 -52.50 -16.09 23.41
N GLY A 14 -52.28 -15.22 22.43
CA GLY A 14 -50.96 -14.91 21.89
C GLY A 14 -50.34 -13.72 22.62
N ALA A 15 -49.20 -13.95 23.26
CA ALA A 15 -48.36 -12.90 23.82
C ALA A 15 -47.91 -11.91 22.73
N LEU A 16 -48.10 -10.62 23.00
CA LEU A 16 -47.63 -9.52 22.17
C LEU A 16 -46.09 -9.43 22.33
N LEU A 17 -45.34 -10.03 21.41
CA LEU A 17 -43.94 -9.68 21.19
C LEU A 17 -43.90 -8.47 20.26
N LEU A 18 -43.65 -7.29 20.81
CA LEU A 18 -43.23 -6.13 20.03
C LEU A 18 -41.88 -6.44 19.39
N THR A 19 -41.89 -6.88 18.14
CA THR A 19 -40.72 -6.76 17.28
C THR A 19 -40.54 -5.29 16.95
N MET A 20 -39.62 -4.61 17.64
CA MET A 20 -39.00 -3.39 17.12
C MET A 20 -38.41 -3.73 15.76
N GLY A 21 -39.12 -3.36 14.69
CA GLY A 21 -38.55 -3.31 13.36
C GLY A 21 -37.45 -2.25 13.39
N ILE A 22 -36.19 -2.69 13.45
CA ILE A 22 -35.07 -1.85 13.06
C ILE A 22 -35.26 -1.59 11.57
N THR A 23 -35.91 -0.48 11.23
CA THR A 23 -35.72 0.13 9.93
C THR A 23 -34.26 0.55 9.88
N VAL A 24 -33.42 -0.31 9.30
CA VAL A 24 -32.14 0.12 8.76
C VAL A 24 -32.50 1.13 7.68
N THR A 25 -32.44 2.41 8.03
CA THR A 25 -32.37 3.48 7.05
C THR A 25 -31.08 3.24 6.30
N GLY A 26 -31.16 2.51 5.18
CA GLY A 26 -30.06 2.44 4.23
C GLY A 26 -29.73 3.88 3.87
N GLY A 27 -28.56 4.35 4.29
CA GLY A 27 -28.05 5.63 3.85
C GLY A 27 -28.16 5.66 2.34
N GLN A 28 -28.74 6.72 1.79
CA GLN A 28 -28.70 6.92 0.35
C GLN A 28 -27.23 6.87 -0.07
N SER A 29 -26.82 5.82 -0.80
CA SER A 29 -25.50 5.76 -1.41
C SER A 29 -25.34 7.05 -2.23
N ALA A 30 -24.30 7.82 -1.92
CA ALA A 30 -24.01 9.04 -2.66
C ALA A 30 -23.86 8.70 -4.14
N ARG A 31 -24.52 9.50 -4.99
CA ARG A 31 -24.33 9.41 -6.44
C ARG A 31 -23.02 10.10 -6.78
N ALA A 32 -22.32 9.54 -7.76
CA ALA A 32 -21.12 10.17 -8.30
C ALA A 32 -21.45 11.45 -9.05
N ASP A 33 -20.43 12.27 -9.30
CA ASP A 33 -20.56 13.45 -10.16
C ASP A 33 -20.97 13.04 -11.59
N ASP A 34 -21.87 13.81 -12.23
CA ASP A 34 -22.53 13.48 -13.51
C ASP A 34 -22.25 14.55 -14.58
N ASN A 35 -20.97 14.87 -14.77
CA ASN A 35 -20.46 15.75 -15.82
C ASN A 35 -20.15 15.02 -17.14
N GLY A 36 -20.46 13.72 -17.23
CA GLY A 36 -20.27 12.89 -18.42
C GLY A 36 -18.85 12.34 -18.63
N VAL A 37 -17.93 12.58 -17.69
CA VAL A 37 -16.60 11.92 -17.63
C VAL A 37 -16.54 10.96 -16.43
N GLY A 38 -15.41 10.27 -16.24
CA GLY A 38 -15.28 9.29 -15.16
C GLY A 38 -16.20 8.06 -15.27
N LEU A 39 -16.80 7.77 -16.45
CA LEU A 39 -17.64 6.58 -16.64
C LEU A 39 -16.83 5.27 -16.71
N LYS A 40 -15.53 5.40 -16.96
CA LYS A 40 -14.52 4.35 -16.90
C LYS A 40 -13.28 4.91 -16.22
N PRO A 41 -12.45 4.07 -15.58
CA PRO A 41 -11.19 4.52 -15.00
C PRO A 41 -10.33 5.19 -16.07
N VAL A 42 -9.64 6.26 -15.69
CA VAL A 42 -8.76 7.02 -16.58
C VAL A 42 -7.57 6.14 -16.96
N LEU A 43 -7.22 6.15 -18.25
CA LEU A 43 -5.97 5.58 -18.74
C LEU A 43 -5.13 6.72 -19.32
N GLY A 44 -3.90 6.90 -18.85
CA GLY A 44 -3.09 8.03 -19.27
C GLY A 44 -1.67 8.02 -18.72
N TRP A 45 -1.11 9.22 -18.61
CA TRP A 45 0.23 9.50 -18.10
C TRP A 45 0.23 10.82 -17.34
N SER A 46 1.02 10.90 -16.27
CA SER A 46 1.29 12.13 -15.51
C SER A 46 2.78 12.39 -15.40
N SER A 47 3.16 13.66 -15.35
CA SER A 47 4.57 14.07 -15.31
C SER A 47 5.25 13.89 -13.95
N TRP A 48 4.51 13.65 -12.86
CA TRP A 48 5.06 13.72 -11.50
C TRP A 48 6.19 12.73 -11.23
N SER A 49 6.00 11.44 -11.50
CA SER A 49 6.94 10.39 -11.03
C SER A 49 8.29 10.50 -11.72
N PHE A 50 8.32 10.58 -13.06
CA PHE A 50 9.56 10.68 -13.82
C PHE A 50 10.04 12.12 -14.08
N VAL A 51 9.21 13.01 -14.65
CA VAL A 51 9.65 14.36 -15.03
C VAL A 51 9.76 15.28 -13.81
N ARG A 52 8.89 15.07 -12.83
CA ARG A 52 8.93 15.65 -11.49
C ARG A 52 9.02 17.17 -11.49
N ARG A 53 10.15 17.74 -11.04
CA ARG A 53 10.30 19.18 -10.76
C ARG A 53 10.53 20.06 -12.00
N ASP A 54 10.77 19.46 -13.16
CA ASP A 54 11.13 20.21 -14.38
C ASP A 54 10.29 19.89 -15.64
N PRO A 55 8.95 19.95 -15.57
CA PRO A 55 8.13 19.87 -16.76
C PRO A 55 8.32 21.12 -17.61
N THR A 56 8.43 20.92 -18.93
CA THR A 56 8.49 21.98 -19.94
C THR A 56 7.60 21.59 -21.11
N ALA A 57 7.16 22.55 -21.92
CA ALA A 57 6.38 22.26 -23.12
C ALA A 57 7.04 21.16 -23.97
N ARG A 58 8.37 21.24 -24.18
CA ARG A 58 9.12 20.24 -24.95
C ARG A 58 9.05 18.85 -24.32
N THR A 59 9.25 18.72 -23.01
CA THR A 59 9.26 17.41 -22.35
C THR A 59 7.86 16.80 -22.39
N ILE A 60 6.82 17.59 -22.11
CA ILE A 60 5.42 17.13 -22.15
C ILE A 60 4.99 16.73 -23.57
N GLU A 61 5.30 17.53 -24.59
CA GLU A 61 5.01 17.20 -25.99
C GLU A 61 5.72 15.90 -26.42
N ALA A 62 6.97 15.67 -25.97
CA ALA A 62 7.71 14.44 -26.25
C ALA A 62 7.05 13.21 -25.61
N GLN A 63 6.60 13.32 -24.35
CA GLN A 63 5.90 12.24 -23.64
C GLN A 63 4.56 11.92 -24.31
N ALA A 64 3.77 12.94 -24.66
CA ALA A 64 2.50 12.76 -25.38
C ALA A 64 2.71 12.12 -26.76
N LYS A 65 3.75 12.53 -27.50
CA LYS A 65 4.12 11.89 -28.76
C LYS A 65 4.49 10.41 -28.58
N ALA A 66 5.28 10.10 -27.56
CA ALA A 66 5.65 8.72 -27.23
C ALA A 66 4.45 7.86 -26.82
N LEU A 67 3.48 8.42 -26.09
CA LEU A 67 2.21 7.77 -25.76
C LEU A 67 1.44 7.33 -27.02
N LYS A 68 1.38 8.21 -28.03
CA LYS A 68 0.77 7.90 -29.33
C LYS A 68 1.59 6.86 -30.11
N ASP A 69 2.90 7.07 -30.25
CA ASP A 69 3.77 6.28 -31.13
C ASP A 69 3.97 4.84 -30.63
N SER A 70 4.02 4.62 -29.31
CA SER A 70 4.06 3.29 -28.68
C SER A 70 2.80 2.44 -28.97
N GLY A 71 1.72 3.11 -29.39
CA GLY A 71 0.41 2.54 -29.62
C GLY A 71 -0.43 2.35 -28.35
N LEU A 72 0.03 2.83 -27.19
CA LEU A 72 -0.75 2.83 -25.94
C LEU A 72 -2.06 3.61 -26.09
N ALA A 73 -2.07 4.71 -26.87
CA ALA A 73 -3.29 5.43 -27.19
C ALA A 73 -4.37 4.56 -27.86
N LYS A 74 -3.98 3.56 -28.68
CA LYS A 74 -4.93 2.61 -29.29
C LYS A 74 -5.52 1.61 -28.29
N ASN A 75 -4.87 1.47 -27.14
CA ASN A 75 -5.30 0.63 -26.02
C ASN A 75 -6.11 1.42 -24.98
N GLY A 76 -6.30 2.73 -25.16
CA GLY A 76 -7.13 3.58 -24.31
C GLY A 76 -6.37 4.61 -23.48
N TYR A 77 -5.04 4.55 -23.41
CA TYR A 77 -4.23 5.55 -22.70
C TYR A 77 -4.22 6.88 -23.44
N VAL A 78 -5.13 7.78 -23.09
CA VAL A 78 -5.39 9.01 -23.86
C VAL A 78 -5.09 10.28 -23.11
N TYR A 79 -4.91 10.26 -21.79
CA TYR A 79 -4.57 11.46 -21.02
C TYR A 79 -3.06 11.66 -20.95
N ALA A 80 -2.59 12.88 -21.20
CA ALA A 80 -1.23 13.33 -20.96
C ALA A 80 -1.28 14.56 -20.06
N ASN A 81 -0.99 14.37 -18.77
CA ASN A 81 -1.20 15.36 -17.74
C ASN A 81 0.12 16.02 -17.33
N VAL A 82 0.08 17.33 -17.12
CA VAL A 82 1.15 18.08 -16.47
C VAL A 82 0.77 18.23 -15.01
N ASP A 83 1.62 17.70 -14.14
CA ASP A 83 1.51 17.85 -12.69
C ASP A 83 2.04 19.24 -12.27
N ASP A 84 2.53 19.39 -11.03
CA ASP A 84 3.06 20.66 -10.52
C ASP A 84 4.17 21.29 -11.41
N PHE A 85 4.54 22.56 -11.15
CA PHE A 85 5.62 23.33 -11.78
C PHE A 85 5.38 23.91 -13.19
N TRP A 86 4.12 24.01 -13.65
CA TRP A 86 3.78 24.70 -14.90
C TRP A 86 3.73 26.25 -14.77
N TYR A 87 3.70 26.76 -13.54
CA TYR A 87 3.51 28.17 -13.20
C TYR A 87 4.75 28.81 -12.57
N GLN A 88 4.76 30.14 -12.48
CA GLN A 88 5.84 30.88 -11.83
C GLN A 88 5.73 30.85 -10.31
N CYS A 89 6.80 30.45 -9.63
CA CYS A 89 6.92 30.48 -8.18
C CYS A 89 8.05 31.44 -7.74
N PRO A 90 7.78 32.73 -7.52
CA PRO A 90 8.82 33.73 -7.26
C PRO A 90 9.35 33.72 -5.81
N GLY A 91 8.68 33.05 -4.87
CA GLY A 91 9.11 32.98 -3.47
C GLY A 91 8.01 32.53 -2.50
N SER A 92 8.22 32.81 -1.22
CA SER A 92 7.38 32.30 -0.10
C SER A 92 5.94 32.83 -0.04
N GLN A 93 5.58 33.77 -0.90
CA GLN A 93 4.20 34.26 -1.03
C GLN A 93 3.36 33.40 -2.01
N GLY A 94 3.92 32.30 -2.51
CA GLY A 94 3.23 31.36 -3.38
C GLY A 94 3.27 31.78 -4.85
N PRO A 95 2.46 31.12 -5.69
CA PRO A 95 2.47 31.31 -7.14
C PRO A 95 2.27 32.78 -7.54
N ASP A 96 2.95 33.24 -8.60
CA ASP A 96 2.66 34.54 -9.20
C ASP A 96 1.31 34.54 -9.89
N VAL A 97 0.66 35.70 -9.91
CA VAL A 97 -0.72 35.85 -10.32
C VAL A 97 -0.94 36.97 -11.33
N ASP A 98 -1.88 36.73 -12.24
CA ASP A 98 -2.38 37.70 -13.21
C ASP A 98 -3.19 38.80 -12.50
N GLN A 99 -3.67 39.76 -13.29
CA GLN A 99 -4.48 40.88 -12.79
C GLN A 99 -5.81 40.46 -12.11
N TYR A 100 -6.21 39.19 -12.28
CA TYR A 100 -7.42 38.60 -11.71
C TYR A 100 -7.14 37.62 -10.56
N GLY A 101 -5.87 37.47 -10.15
CA GLY A 101 -5.48 36.59 -9.05
C GLY A 101 -5.27 35.13 -9.43
N ARG A 102 -5.25 34.79 -10.73
CA ARG A 102 -5.00 33.42 -11.23
C ARG A 102 -3.52 33.21 -11.52
N TRP A 103 -3.01 31.98 -11.38
CA TRP A 103 -1.57 31.73 -11.52
C TRP A 103 -1.07 32.02 -12.93
N VAL A 104 0.13 32.59 -13.00
CA VAL A 104 0.80 32.88 -14.27
C VAL A 104 1.64 31.67 -14.68
N THR A 105 1.40 31.18 -15.89
CA THR A 105 2.22 30.18 -16.57
C THR A 105 3.69 30.62 -16.62
N ASP A 106 4.63 29.72 -16.35
CA ASP A 106 6.05 30.02 -16.57
C ASP A 106 6.34 30.10 -18.08
N PRO A 107 6.64 31.30 -18.63
CA PRO A 107 6.81 31.47 -20.07
C PRO A 107 8.15 30.94 -20.58
N VAL A 108 9.10 30.59 -19.70
CA VAL A 108 10.36 29.94 -20.06
C VAL A 108 10.13 28.45 -20.25
N LYS A 109 9.39 27.82 -19.33
CA LYS A 109 9.05 26.39 -19.40
C LYS A 109 7.97 26.12 -20.46
N PHE A 110 6.96 26.99 -20.52
CA PHE A 110 5.80 26.90 -21.41
C PHE A 110 5.68 28.19 -22.23
N PRO A 111 6.42 28.33 -23.35
CA PRO A 111 6.45 29.55 -24.13
C PRO A 111 5.11 29.80 -24.85
N PRO A 112 4.55 31.03 -24.77
CA PRO A 112 3.33 31.38 -25.49
C PRO A 112 3.57 31.45 -27.00
N ARG A 113 2.49 31.36 -27.79
CA ARG A 113 2.52 31.51 -29.25
C ARG A 113 1.48 32.54 -29.69
N GLY A 114 1.96 33.70 -30.14
CA GLY A 114 1.04 34.80 -30.51
C GLY A 114 0.24 35.25 -29.29
N GLY A 115 -1.09 35.15 -29.36
CA GLY A 115 -2.00 35.46 -28.25
C GLY A 115 -2.35 34.27 -27.34
N GLU A 116 -1.88 33.07 -27.67
CA GLU A 116 -2.19 31.84 -26.91
C GLU A 116 -1.23 31.67 -25.73
N ASN A 117 -1.78 31.25 -24.59
CA ASN A 117 -0.99 30.89 -23.41
C ASN A 117 -0.11 29.66 -23.71
N GLY A 118 1.08 29.56 -23.12
CA GLY A 118 1.98 28.43 -23.38
C GLY A 118 1.42 27.05 -22.99
N VAL A 119 0.60 26.96 -21.94
CA VAL A 119 -0.11 25.72 -21.58
C VAL A 119 -1.14 25.37 -22.65
N GLN A 120 -1.87 26.35 -23.17
CA GLN A 120 -2.81 26.15 -24.29
C GLN A 120 -2.10 25.62 -25.54
N VAL A 121 -0.91 26.15 -25.86
CA VAL A 121 -0.11 25.67 -27.01
C VAL A 121 0.21 24.18 -26.87
N VAL A 122 0.55 23.72 -25.66
CA VAL A 122 0.80 22.30 -25.39
C VAL A 122 -0.49 21.49 -25.46
N ALA A 123 -1.59 21.99 -24.89
CA ALA A 123 -2.90 21.33 -24.97
C ALA A 123 -3.32 21.10 -26.43
N ASP A 124 -3.22 22.12 -27.27
CA ASP A 124 -3.52 22.03 -28.71
C ASP A 124 -2.63 21.01 -29.43
N TYR A 125 -1.33 20.94 -29.08
CA TYR A 125 -0.44 19.91 -29.60
C TYR A 125 -0.90 18.51 -29.18
N VAL A 126 -1.21 18.30 -27.90
CA VAL A 126 -1.68 17.01 -27.37
C VAL A 126 -3.00 16.60 -28.04
N HIS A 127 -3.94 17.53 -28.23
CA HIS A 127 -5.18 17.27 -28.97
C HIS A 127 -4.93 16.93 -30.44
N SER A 128 -3.94 17.56 -31.09
CA SER A 128 -3.56 17.22 -32.47
C SER A 128 -3.06 15.78 -32.63
N LEU A 129 -2.60 15.16 -31.52
CA LEU A 129 -2.22 13.77 -31.47
C LEU A 129 -3.40 12.81 -31.31
N GLY A 130 -4.61 13.33 -31.01
CA GLY A 130 -5.80 12.56 -30.66
C GLY A 130 -5.87 12.18 -29.18
N LEU A 131 -5.10 12.87 -28.33
CA LEU A 131 -5.02 12.67 -26.88
C LEU A 131 -5.83 13.77 -26.16
N LYS A 132 -5.90 13.66 -24.83
CA LYS A 132 -6.50 14.60 -23.89
C LYS A 132 -5.43 15.18 -22.98
N PHE A 133 -5.61 16.42 -22.54
CA PHE A 133 -4.59 17.15 -21.78
C PHE A 133 -5.08 17.52 -20.38
N GLY A 134 -4.23 17.34 -19.37
CA GLY A 134 -4.56 17.64 -17.98
C GLY A 134 -3.60 18.60 -17.30
N LEU A 135 -4.09 19.26 -16.25
CA LEU A 135 -3.36 20.27 -15.48
C LEU A 135 -3.55 20.09 -13.97
N TYR A 136 -2.73 20.81 -13.19
CA TYR A 136 -2.63 20.74 -11.74
C TYR A 136 -2.90 22.09 -11.07
N VAL A 137 -3.62 22.10 -9.96
CA VAL A 137 -3.77 23.23 -9.03
C VAL A 137 -3.85 22.74 -7.58
N THR A 138 -3.88 23.68 -6.62
CA THR A 138 -4.10 23.40 -5.18
C THR A 138 -5.28 24.23 -4.65
N PRO A 139 -5.91 23.87 -3.52
CA PRO A 139 -6.95 24.67 -2.88
C PRO A 139 -6.54 26.11 -2.54
N GLY A 140 -7.55 26.97 -2.38
CA GLY A 140 -7.38 28.34 -1.91
C GLY A 140 -6.91 29.35 -2.96
N ILE A 141 -6.35 30.45 -2.45
CA ILE A 141 -5.88 31.61 -3.22
C ILE A 141 -4.45 31.99 -2.83
N SER A 142 -3.64 32.40 -3.81
CA SER A 142 -2.24 32.80 -3.57
C SER A 142 -2.17 34.04 -2.68
N ARG A 143 -1.24 34.05 -1.70
CA ARG A 143 -0.96 35.24 -0.88
C ARG A 143 -0.52 36.42 -1.73
N GLN A 144 0.03 36.21 -2.92
CA GLN A 144 0.32 37.31 -3.85
C GLN A 144 -0.94 37.98 -4.39
N ALA A 145 -2.00 37.23 -4.70
CA ALA A 145 -3.29 37.80 -5.10
C ALA A 145 -3.88 38.66 -3.96
N VAL A 146 -3.81 38.16 -2.72
CA VAL A 146 -4.25 38.89 -1.52
C VAL A 146 -3.40 40.14 -1.27
N ALA A 147 -2.08 40.04 -1.40
CA ALA A 147 -1.16 41.15 -1.21
C ALA A 147 -1.39 42.27 -2.24
N LYS A 148 -1.47 41.90 -3.52
CA LYS A 148 -1.78 42.81 -4.64
C LYS A 148 -3.25 43.28 -4.63
N ASN A 149 -4.10 42.60 -3.87
CA ASN A 149 -5.55 42.77 -3.86
C ASN A 149 -6.13 42.78 -5.28
N THR A 150 -5.78 41.76 -6.06
CA THR A 150 -6.22 41.63 -7.47
C THR A 150 -7.75 41.62 -7.55
N ALA A 151 -8.29 42.16 -8.64
CA ALA A 151 -9.72 42.06 -8.92
C ALA A 151 -10.10 40.59 -9.15
N ILE A 152 -11.38 40.23 -8.98
CA ILE A 152 -11.90 38.93 -9.38
C ILE A 152 -12.65 39.12 -10.70
N GLU A 153 -12.22 38.44 -11.76
CA GLU A 153 -12.81 38.56 -13.10
C GLU A 153 -14.33 38.34 -13.05
N GLY A 154 -15.09 39.20 -13.73
CA GLY A 154 -16.55 39.10 -13.76
C GLY A 154 -17.27 39.54 -12.47
N SER A 155 -16.57 40.11 -11.49
CA SER A 155 -17.17 40.56 -10.23
C SER A 155 -16.67 41.95 -9.79
N PRO A 156 -17.38 42.64 -8.85
CA PRO A 156 -16.88 43.86 -8.22
C PRO A 156 -15.92 43.60 -7.03
N TYR A 157 -15.66 42.33 -6.69
CA TYR A 157 -14.88 41.93 -5.52
C TYR A 157 -13.40 41.71 -5.87
N HIS A 158 -12.56 41.66 -4.83
CA HIS A 158 -11.13 41.48 -4.92
C HIS A 158 -10.66 40.33 -4.02
N ALA A 159 -9.42 39.88 -4.22
CA ALA A 159 -8.84 38.76 -3.47
C ALA A 159 -8.95 38.90 -1.94
N ARG A 160 -8.78 40.10 -1.36
CA ARG A 160 -8.92 40.31 0.10
C ARG A 160 -10.35 40.19 0.61
N ASP A 161 -11.36 40.32 -0.25
CA ASP A 161 -12.76 40.22 0.15
C ASP A 161 -13.18 38.78 0.45
N ILE A 162 -12.47 37.81 -0.15
CA ILE A 162 -12.78 36.38 -0.08
C ILE A 162 -11.72 35.58 0.68
N ALA A 163 -10.50 36.09 0.84
CA ALA A 163 -9.42 35.34 1.49
C ALA A 163 -9.60 35.24 3.01
N THR A 164 -9.23 34.08 3.55
CA THR A 164 -9.13 33.82 4.99
C THR A 164 -7.67 33.92 5.46
N SER A 165 -7.45 33.76 6.77
CA SER A 165 -6.12 33.59 7.35
C SER A 165 -5.66 32.14 7.43
N ALA A 166 -6.53 31.17 7.09
CA ALA A 166 -6.16 29.76 7.09
C ALA A 166 -5.08 29.52 6.01
N THR A 167 -4.06 28.74 6.33
CA THR A 167 -3.03 28.36 5.35
C THR A 167 -3.48 27.10 4.63
N GLU A 168 -3.27 27.08 3.32
CA GLU A 168 -3.58 25.93 2.47
C GLU A 168 -2.32 25.20 2.05
N SER A 169 -2.49 23.92 1.77
CA SER A 169 -1.41 23.05 1.31
C SER A 169 -1.01 23.40 -0.12
N ASN A 170 0.28 23.66 -0.32
CA ASN A 170 0.94 23.64 -1.62
C ASN A 170 2.38 23.19 -1.37
N TYR A 171 2.67 21.93 -1.67
CA TYR A 171 3.88 21.25 -1.17
C TYR A 171 5.19 21.83 -1.72
N ASN A 172 5.17 22.42 -2.92
CA ASN A 172 6.39 22.90 -3.56
C ASN A 172 6.53 24.43 -3.55
N CYS A 173 5.49 25.18 -3.93
CA CYS A 173 5.55 26.63 -3.97
C CYS A 173 5.07 27.30 -2.67
N GLY A 174 4.20 26.63 -1.90
CA GLY A 174 3.61 27.16 -0.66
C GLY A 174 2.76 28.41 -0.90
N GLY A 175 2.59 29.20 0.16
CA GLY A 175 2.02 30.55 0.05
C GLY A 175 0.55 30.64 -0.36
N MET A 176 -0.22 29.59 -0.15
CA MET A 176 -1.68 29.58 -0.37
C MET A 176 -2.43 29.86 0.93
N VAL A 177 -3.61 30.48 0.84
CA VAL A 177 -4.53 30.72 1.95
C VAL A 177 -5.96 30.36 1.57
N GLY A 178 -6.79 30.00 2.54
CA GLY A 178 -8.14 29.50 2.30
C GLY A 178 -9.08 30.58 1.77
N ILE A 179 -10.16 30.17 1.10
CA ILE A 179 -11.21 31.04 0.58
C ILE A 179 -12.46 30.90 1.47
N ASP A 180 -13.04 32.02 1.90
CA ASP A 180 -14.34 32.05 2.59
C ASP A 180 -15.46 31.98 1.56
N TYR A 181 -15.95 30.76 1.29
CA TYR A 181 -17.03 30.53 0.32
C TYR A 181 -18.40 31.11 0.74
N ALA A 182 -18.53 31.68 1.93
CA ALA A 182 -19.71 32.48 2.29
C ALA A 182 -19.65 33.91 1.73
N LYS A 183 -18.49 34.36 1.24
CA LYS A 183 -18.31 35.71 0.68
C LYS A 183 -18.76 35.78 -0.77
N PRO A 184 -19.47 36.86 -1.16
CA PRO A 184 -19.76 37.10 -2.56
C PRO A 184 -18.44 37.29 -3.34
N GLY A 185 -18.37 36.70 -4.54
CA GLY A 185 -17.16 36.68 -5.36
C GLY A 185 -16.28 35.43 -5.19
N ALA A 186 -16.45 34.64 -4.12
CA ALA A 186 -15.66 33.42 -3.90
C ALA A 186 -15.88 32.38 -5.01
N GLN A 187 -17.15 32.02 -5.28
CA GLN A 187 -17.48 31.12 -6.39
C GLN A 187 -17.05 31.72 -7.75
N THR A 188 -17.26 33.02 -7.95
CA THR A 188 -16.89 33.70 -9.21
C THR A 188 -15.38 33.66 -9.47
N PHE A 189 -14.55 33.67 -8.41
CA PHE A 189 -13.12 33.48 -8.55
C PHE A 189 -12.79 32.09 -9.09
N ILE A 190 -13.40 31.03 -8.56
CA ILE A 190 -13.19 29.66 -9.06
C ILE A 190 -13.81 29.48 -10.46
N ASP A 191 -14.97 30.07 -10.74
CA ASP A 191 -15.57 30.10 -12.09
C ASP A 191 -14.61 30.73 -13.12
N SER A 192 -13.88 31.79 -12.74
CA SER A 192 -12.91 32.45 -13.63
C SER A 192 -11.69 31.59 -13.96
N TRP A 193 -11.29 30.72 -13.03
CA TRP A 193 -10.24 29.72 -13.22
C TRP A 193 -10.73 28.59 -14.14
N ALA A 194 -11.89 28.00 -13.81
CA ALA A 194 -12.49 26.94 -14.61
C ALA A 194 -12.75 27.40 -16.06
N GLY A 195 -13.24 28.63 -16.24
CA GLY A 195 -13.43 29.23 -17.56
C GLY A 195 -12.12 29.39 -18.34
N GLN A 196 -11.04 29.80 -17.68
CA GLN A 196 -9.70 29.89 -18.31
C GLN A 196 -9.22 28.51 -18.76
N PHE A 197 -9.31 27.50 -17.89
CA PHE A 197 -8.89 26.14 -18.22
C PHE A 197 -9.74 25.52 -19.33
N ALA A 198 -11.05 25.73 -19.31
CA ALA A 198 -11.91 25.31 -20.41
C ALA A 198 -11.54 26.01 -21.73
N GLY A 199 -11.20 27.30 -21.68
CA GLY A 199 -10.72 28.09 -22.82
C GLY A 199 -9.37 27.60 -23.37
N TRP A 200 -8.49 27.08 -22.51
CA TRP A 200 -7.23 26.43 -22.93
C TRP A 200 -7.41 24.99 -23.41
N GLY A 201 -8.64 24.45 -23.33
CA GLY A 201 -8.93 23.09 -23.77
C GLY A 201 -8.55 22.00 -22.76
N ILE A 202 -8.34 22.31 -21.49
CA ILE A 202 -8.06 21.30 -20.46
C ILE A 202 -9.19 20.25 -20.41
N ASP A 203 -8.85 18.97 -20.28
CA ASP A 203 -9.78 17.82 -20.20
C ASP A 203 -9.75 17.11 -18.84
N TYR A 204 -8.75 17.43 -18.02
CA TYR A 204 -8.48 16.81 -16.72
C TYR A 204 -7.85 17.83 -15.78
N LEU A 205 -8.34 17.94 -14.56
CA LEU A 205 -7.82 18.83 -13.54
C LEU A 205 -7.56 18.04 -12.26
N LYS A 206 -6.30 18.00 -11.82
CA LYS A 206 -5.90 17.51 -10.50
C LYS A 206 -5.90 18.68 -9.51
N ILE A 207 -6.60 18.53 -8.40
CA ILE A 207 -6.50 19.41 -7.24
C ILE A 207 -5.73 18.67 -6.15
N ASP A 208 -4.56 19.16 -5.81
CA ASP A 208 -3.65 18.51 -4.86
C ASP A 208 -3.57 19.23 -3.52
N GLY A 209 -3.15 18.52 -2.47
CA GLY A 209 -3.14 19.02 -1.10
C GLY A 209 -4.52 19.09 -0.43
N VAL A 210 -5.53 18.43 -1.00
CA VAL A 210 -6.90 18.36 -0.48
C VAL A 210 -6.95 17.56 0.82
N GLY A 211 -7.54 18.15 1.84
CA GLY A 211 -7.90 17.54 3.12
C GLY A 211 -9.38 17.73 3.49
N THR A 212 -9.75 17.27 4.69
CA THR A 212 -11.14 17.34 5.20
C THR A 212 -11.69 18.77 5.31
N SER A 213 -10.83 19.76 5.53
CA SER A 213 -11.18 21.19 5.54
C SER A 213 -11.63 21.71 4.18
N ASP A 214 -11.17 21.10 3.09
CA ASP A 214 -11.20 21.71 1.75
C ASP A 214 -12.44 21.24 0.96
N ARG A 215 -13.40 20.62 1.64
CA ARG A 215 -14.67 20.17 1.03
C ARG A 215 -15.43 21.31 0.33
N GLN A 216 -15.30 22.54 0.82
CA GLN A 216 -15.90 23.71 0.18
C GLN A 216 -15.15 24.14 -1.07
N ASP A 217 -13.81 24.08 -1.08
CA ASP A 217 -13.01 24.28 -2.30
C ASP A 217 -13.36 23.25 -3.37
N VAL A 218 -13.43 21.97 -3.00
CA VAL A 218 -13.78 20.90 -3.93
C VAL A 218 -15.20 21.09 -4.49
N GLN A 219 -16.17 21.48 -3.65
CA GLN A 219 -17.52 21.82 -4.11
C GLN A 219 -17.50 22.98 -5.11
N ALA A 220 -16.77 24.05 -4.81
CA ALA A 220 -16.69 25.22 -5.68
C ALA A 220 -16.04 24.91 -7.03
N TRP A 221 -14.99 24.08 -7.04
CA TRP A 221 -14.37 23.60 -8.28
C TRP A 221 -15.30 22.68 -9.07
N SER A 222 -15.99 21.75 -8.43
CA SER A 222 -16.99 20.90 -9.09
C SER A 222 -18.08 21.76 -9.76
N ASP A 223 -18.64 22.74 -9.05
CA ASP A 223 -19.66 23.65 -9.60
C ASP A 223 -19.10 24.50 -10.75
N ALA A 224 -17.89 25.06 -10.57
CA ALA A 224 -17.23 25.89 -11.58
C ALA A 224 -16.94 25.12 -12.87
N LEU A 225 -16.49 23.87 -12.78
CA LEU A 225 -16.26 23.02 -13.94
C LEU A 225 -17.56 22.73 -14.70
N HIS A 226 -18.67 22.48 -13.99
CA HIS A 226 -20.00 22.36 -14.62
C HIS A 226 -20.43 23.63 -15.35
N HIS A 227 -20.19 24.81 -14.76
CA HIS A 227 -20.54 26.09 -15.36
C HIS A 227 -19.86 26.34 -16.71
N THR A 228 -18.69 25.74 -16.96
CA THR A 228 -17.97 25.89 -18.24
C THR A 228 -18.70 25.23 -19.41
N GLY A 229 -19.50 24.19 -19.15
CA GLY A 229 -20.10 23.33 -20.17
C GLY A 229 -19.11 22.43 -20.93
N ARG A 230 -17.81 22.47 -20.60
CA ARG A 230 -16.79 21.55 -21.12
C ARG A 230 -16.64 20.37 -20.14
N PRO A 231 -16.71 19.11 -20.60
CA PRO A 231 -16.43 17.97 -19.73
C PRO A 231 -14.95 17.95 -19.32
N ILE A 232 -14.67 18.16 -18.04
CA ILE A 232 -13.33 18.15 -17.44
C ILE A 232 -13.35 17.15 -16.28
N HIS A 233 -12.46 16.15 -16.31
CA HIS A 233 -12.32 15.18 -15.22
C HIS A 233 -11.71 15.87 -13.99
N LEU A 234 -12.38 15.80 -12.85
CA LEU A 234 -11.86 16.34 -11.59
C LEU A 234 -11.24 15.22 -10.75
N GLU A 235 -9.93 15.30 -10.53
CA GLU A 235 -9.16 14.38 -9.69
C GLU A 235 -8.73 15.07 -8.39
N LEU A 236 -8.92 14.40 -7.25
CA LEU A 236 -8.49 14.91 -5.95
C LEU A 236 -7.24 14.19 -5.45
N SER A 237 -6.32 14.94 -4.87
CA SER A 237 -5.06 14.46 -4.28
C SER A 237 -4.81 15.28 -3.01
N ASN A 238 -4.16 14.79 -1.95
CA ASN A 238 -3.30 13.60 -1.90
C ASN A 238 -3.95 12.46 -1.11
N ASN A 239 -3.62 12.28 0.17
CA ASN A 239 -4.15 11.19 0.99
C ASN A 239 -5.51 11.54 1.62
N LEU A 240 -6.61 11.36 0.88
CA LEU A 240 -7.94 11.79 1.34
C LEU A 240 -8.50 10.92 2.49
N ASP A 241 -9.20 11.55 3.42
CA ASP A 241 -9.86 10.85 4.53
C ASP A 241 -11.09 10.07 4.03
N ILE A 242 -11.07 8.74 4.25
CA ILE A 242 -12.14 7.81 3.89
C ILE A 242 -13.47 8.13 4.57
N SER A 243 -13.47 8.82 5.71
CA SER A 243 -14.69 9.28 6.39
C SER A 243 -15.52 10.25 5.51
N ASN A 244 -14.85 10.89 4.54
CA ASN A 244 -15.45 11.81 3.58
C ASN A 244 -15.66 11.20 2.19
N ALA A 245 -15.46 9.89 2.00
CA ALA A 245 -15.55 9.23 0.68
C ALA A 245 -16.88 9.49 -0.06
N ALA A 246 -18.00 9.54 0.67
CA ALA A 246 -19.31 9.88 0.08
C ALA A 246 -19.39 11.33 -0.44
N THR A 247 -18.59 12.24 0.11
CA THR A 247 -18.45 13.61 -0.37
C THR A 247 -17.54 13.66 -1.58
N TRP A 248 -16.37 13.02 -1.53
CA TRP A 248 -15.45 12.95 -2.66
C TRP A 248 -16.14 12.38 -3.90
N LYS A 249 -16.81 11.25 -3.75
CA LYS A 249 -17.62 10.63 -4.81
C LYS A 249 -18.60 11.59 -5.45
N ARG A 250 -19.29 12.41 -4.65
CA ARG A 250 -20.31 13.34 -5.16
C ARG A 250 -19.72 14.51 -5.94
N LEU A 251 -18.48 14.91 -5.62
CA LEU A 251 -17.90 16.16 -6.09
C LEU A 251 -16.76 15.99 -7.09
N SER A 252 -16.27 14.77 -7.31
CA SER A 252 -15.16 14.50 -8.21
C SER A 252 -15.34 13.21 -8.99
N ASN A 253 -14.46 13.01 -9.99
CA ASN A 253 -14.42 11.82 -10.82
C ASN A 253 -13.31 10.83 -10.39
N GLY A 254 -12.42 11.25 -9.50
CA GLY A 254 -11.45 10.41 -8.82
C GLY A 254 -10.92 11.07 -7.55
N TRP A 255 -10.40 10.25 -6.65
CA TRP A 255 -9.78 10.70 -5.41
C TRP A 255 -8.68 9.74 -4.98
N ARG A 256 -7.52 10.30 -4.67
CA ARG A 256 -6.39 9.52 -4.18
C ARG A 256 -6.60 9.06 -2.74
N THR A 257 -6.34 7.78 -2.49
CA THR A 257 -6.67 7.11 -1.21
C THR A 257 -5.50 7.00 -0.23
N GLY A 258 -4.30 7.32 -0.69
CA GLY A 258 -3.04 7.16 0.01
C GLY A 258 -2.07 8.30 -0.34
N GLY A 259 -0.90 8.30 0.28
CA GLY A 259 0.19 9.19 -0.13
C GLY A 259 0.75 8.83 -1.50
N ASP A 260 1.82 9.51 -1.90
CA ASP A 260 2.54 9.23 -3.14
C ASP A 260 3.00 7.77 -3.23
N ILE A 261 2.93 7.17 -4.43
CA ILE A 261 3.46 5.82 -4.69
C ILE A 261 4.99 5.84 -4.84
N GLU A 262 5.56 7.01 -5.15
CA GLU A 262 6.98 7.17 -5.33
C GLU A 262 7.75 6.94 -4.02
N CYS A 263 8.93 6.34 -4.11
CA CYS A 263 9.76 6.10 -2.91
C CYS A 263 10.63 7.30 -2.53
N TYR A 264 10.87 8.22 -3.48
CA TYR A 264 11.82 9.33 -3.34
C TYR A 264 13.22 8.90 -2.85
N CYS A 265 13.62 7.69 -3.20
CA CYS A 265 14.79 7.00 -2.66
C CYS A 265 16.00 7.01 -3.60
N GLY A 266 15.93 7.75 -4.70
CA GLY A 266 17.03 7.97 -5.63
C GLY A 266 18.06 8.98 -5.12
N PRO A 267 19.35 8.87 -5.52
CA PRO A 267 20.36 9.87 -5.19
C PRO A 267 20.09 11.20 -5.91
N ASP A 268 20.40 12.33 -5.28
CA ASP A 268 20.47 13.66 -5.91
C ASP A 268 19.24 14.07 -6.75
N ASP A 269 18.04 14.02 -6.17
CA ASP A 269 16.75 14.32 -6.85
C ASP A 269 16.45 13.44 -8.09
N SER A 270 17.18 12.33 -8.29
CA SER A 270 16.91 11.33 -9.32
C SER A 270 15.47 10.82 -9.22
N SER A 271 14.81 10.71 -10.37
CA SER A 271 13.49 10.08 -10.48
C SER A 271 13.56 8.55 -10.40
N TYR A 272 14.76 7.97 -10.42
CA TYR A 272 14.95 6.53 -10.27
C TYR A 272 15.62 6.15 -8.94
N PRO A 273 15.21 5.04 -8.30
CA PRO A 273 14.03 4.24 -8.67
C PRO A 273 12.72 4.99 -8.44
N LEU A 274 11.70 4.74 -9.28
CA LEU A 274 10.41 5.45 -9.20
C LEU A 274 9.67 5.05 -7.91
N THR A 275 9.60 3.76 -7.63
CA THR A 275 8.85 3.20 -6.49
C THR A 275 9.59 2.01 -5.85
N THR A 276 8.97 1.37 -4.86
CA THR A 276 9.46 0.15 -4.21
C THR A 276 8.32 -0.84 -4.00
N TRP A 277 8.66 -2.11 -3.75
CA TRP A 277 7.67 -3.10 -3.33
C TRP A 277 6.88 -2.66 -2.08
N ALA A 278 7.50 -1.98 -1.13
CA ALA A 278 6.82 -1.48 0.08
C ALA A 278 5.72 -0.47 -0.26
N SER A 279 5.97 0.42 -1.22
CA SER A 279 4.95 1.34 -1.73
C SER A 279 3.77 0.58 -2.34
N ILE A 280 4.03 -0.44 -3.16
CA ILE A 280 2.97 -1.26 -3.78
C ILE A 280 2.21 -2.08 -2.74
N SER A 281 2.91 -2.75 -1.83
CA SER A 281 2.31 -3.63 -0.82
C SER A 281 1.41 -2.86 0.15
N SER A 282 1.75 -1.60 0.45
CA SER A 282 0.92 -0.71 1.27
C SER A 282 -0.49 -0.46 0.71
N ARG A 283 -0.74 -0.73 -0.58
CA ARG A 283 -2.03 -0.51 -1.23
C ARG A 283 -3.02 -1.65 -1.06
N PHE A 284 -2.61 -2.86 -0.66
CA PHE A 284 -3.54 -3.98 -0.52
C PHE A 284 -4.67 -3.70 0.48
N ASP A 285 -4.34 -3.15 1.66
CA ASP A 285 -5.36 -2.81 2.66
C ASP A 285 -6.18 -1.60 2.27
N GLN A 286 -5.58 -0.63 1.57
CA GLN A 286 -6.32 0.52 1.02
C GLN A 286 -7.35 0.06 -0.02
N VAL A 287 -6.97 -0.83 -0.95
CA VAL A 287 -7.89 -1.41 -1.93
C VAL A 287 -9.06 -2.10 -1.24
N ALA A 288 -8.78 -2.90 -0.21
CA ALA A 288 -9.83 -3.57 0.55
C ALA A 288 -10.78 -2.59 1.27
N ALA A 289 -10.24 -1.52 1.86
CA ALA A 289 -11.01 -0.52 2.61
C ALA A 289 -11.86 0.38 1.70
N TRP A 290 -11.31 0.77 0.56
CA TRP A 290 -11.91 1.76 -0.35
C TRP A 290 -12.84 1.16 -1.41
N ALA A 291 -12.77 -0.15 -1.67
CA ALA A 291 -13.60 -0.84 -2.66
C ALA A 291 -15.11 -0.49 -2.66
N PRO A 292 -15.78 -0.21 -1.51
CA PRO A 292 -17.19 0.17 -1.51
C PRO A 292 -17.51 1.54 -2.14
N TYR A 293 -16.51 2.39 -2.38
CA TYR A 293 -16.69 3.78 -2.77
C TYR A 293 -16.44 4.05 -4.25
N GLY A 294 -15.59 3.25 -4.91
CA GLY A 294 -15.29 3.37 -6.35
C GLY A 294 -16.42 2.89 -7.25
N GLY A 295 -16.39 3.30 -8.52
CA GLY A 295 -17.28 2.84 -9.58
C GLY A 295 -17.58 3.92 -10.63
N PRO A 296 -18.48 3.64 -11.59
CA PRO A 296 -18.81 4.60 -12.66
C PRO A 296 -19.23 5.97 -12.11
N GLY A 297 -18.57 7.00 -12.62
CA GLY A 297 -18.68 8.40 -12.23
C GLY A 297 -17.60 8.87 -11.24
N GLY A 298 -16.93 7.95 -10.53
CA GLY A 298 -15.94 8.29 -9.50
C GLY A 298 -15.13 7.09 -9.00
N TYR A 299 -13.82 7.09 -9.20
CA TYR A 299 -12.94 5.95 -8.88
C TYR A 299 -11.97 6.24 -7.73
N ASN A 300 -11.63 5.18 -6.99
CA ASN A 300 -10.53 5.22 -6.03
C ASN A 300 -9.20 5.29 -6.80
N ASP A 301 -8.37 6.28 -6.51
CA ASP A 301 -7.03 6.41 -7.10
C ASP A 301 -5.96 5.91 -6.12
N TYR A 302 -5.28 4.82 -6.46
CA TYR A 302 -4.15 4.29 -5.67
C TYR A 302 -2.80 4.90 -6.08
N ASP A 303 -2.85 5.97 -6.88
CA ASP A 303 -1.77 6.73 -7.48
C ASP A 303 -1.10 6.03 -8.67
N SER A 304 -0.07 6.65 -9.23
CA SER A 304 0.54 6.32 -10.52
C SER A 304 0.98 4.85 -10.68
N LEU A 305 0.92 4.37 -11.93
CA LEU A 305 1.35 3.04 -12.36
C LEU A 305 2.80 3.08 -12.88
N GLU A 306 3.73 2.51 -12.11
CA GLU A 306 5.18 2.61 -12.38
C GLU A 306 5.71 1.44 -13.21
N ILE A 307 5.32 1.38 -14.49
CA ILE A 307 5.69 0.34 -15.45
C ILE A 307 6.17 0.98 -16.75
N GLY A 308 7.31 0.55 -17.30
CA GLY A 308 7.80 1.02 -18.59
C GLY A 308 9.32 1.13 -18.73
N ASN A 309 10.06 1.35 -17.65
CA ASN A 309 11.51 1.62 -17.71
C ASN A 309 12.36 0.47 -17.13
N GLY A 310 11.91 -0.78 -17.24
CA GLY A 310 12.65 -1.93 -16.74
C GLY A 310 12.94 -1.81 -15.24
N ALA A 311 14.11 -2.28 -14.80
CA ALA A 311 14.47 -2.24 -13.37
C ALA A 311 14.60 -0.81 -12.80
N ASN A 312 14.65 0.22 -13.64
CA ASN A 312 14.73 1.60 -13.17
C ASN A 312 13.46 2.03 -12.43
N ASN A 313 12.31 1.39 -12.63
CA ASN A 313 11.12 1.69 -11.82
C ASN A 313 11.23 1.21 -10.35
N GLY A 314 12.23 0.40 -10.03
CA GLY A 314 12.41 -0.16 -8.67
C GLY A 314 11.64 -1.45 -8.41
N LEU A 315 10.95 -2.01 -9.41
CA LEU A 315 10.14 -3.22 -9.29
C LEU A 315 10.70 -4.37 -10.12
N THR A 316 10.56 -5.59 -9.62
CA THR A 316 10.79 -6.82 -10.38
C THR A 316 9.68 -7.04 -11.43
N PRO A 317 9.90 -7.90 -12.44
CA PRO A 317 8.86 -8.20 -13.43
C PRO A 317 7.55 -8.75 -12.84
N ASP A 318 7.63 -9.52 -11.74
CA ASP A 318 6.45 -10.07 -11.07
C ASP A 318 5.72 -8.99 -10.24
N GLU A 319 6.46 -8.09 -9.58
CA GLU A 319 5.89 -6.95 -8.84
C GLU A 319 5.15 -5.97 -9.76
N ARG A 320 5.65 -5.73 -10.98
CA ARG A 320 4.94 -4.92 -12.00
C ARG A 320 3.60 -5.52 -12.39
N ARG A 321 3.56 -6.86 -12.57
CA ARG A 321 2.29 -7.57 -12.83
C ARG A 321 1.36 -7.48 -11.64
N THR A 322 1.90 -7.57 -10.42
CA THR A 322 1.14 -7.40 -9.18
C THR A 322 0.51 -6.01 -9.11
N GLN A 323 1.28 -4.94 -9.30
CA GLN A 323 0.75 -3.56 -9.29
C GLN A 323 -0.38 -3.41 -10.33
N MET A 324 -0.12 -3.74 -11.60
CA MET A 324 -1.13 -3.59 -12.65
C MET A 324 -2.38 -4.44 -12.38
N SER A 325 -2.22 -5.67 -11.86
CA SER A 325 -3.35 -6.54 -11.56
C SER A 325 -4.18 -6.03 -10.37
N LEU A 326 -3.54 -5.51 -9.33
CA LEU A 326 -4.21 -4.95 -8.17
C LEU A 326 -4.99 -3.68 -8.54
N TRP A 327 -4.37 -2.76 -9.29
CA TRP A 327 -5.03 -1.55 -9.78
C TRP A 327 -6.22 -1.89 -10.70
N SER A 328 -6.03 -2.84 -11.62
CA SER A 328 -7.10 -3.24 -12.54
C SER A 328 -8.26 -3.92 -11.83
N LEU A 329 -7.99 -4.75 -10.81
CA LEU A 329 -9.03 -5.33 -9.98
C LEU A 329 -9.78 -4.26 -9.18
N ALA A 330 -9.10 -3.21 -8.75
CA ALA A 330 -9.67 -2.09 -8.02
C ALA A 330 -10.29 -1.01 -8.93
N ALA A 331 -10.30 -1.19 -10.26
CA ALA A 331 -10.77 -0.19 -11.22
C ALA A 331 -10.15 1.20 -11.00
N SER A 332 -8.88 1.23 -10.59
CA SER A 332 -8.13 2.46 -10.36
C SER A 332 -7.75 3.11 -11.68
N PRO A 333 -7.69 4.46 -11.78
CA PRO A 333 -6.99 5.10 -12.87
C PRO A 333 -5.62 4.45 -13.13
N LEU A 334 -5.35 4.05 -14.37
CA LEU A 334 -4.02 3.59 -14.80
C LEU A 334 -3.29 4.78 -15.46
N VAL A 335 -2.85 5.69 -14.62
CA VAL A 335 -2.03 6.85 -15.00
C VAL A 335 -0.56 6.47 -14.87
N LEU A 336 0.16 6.39 -15.99
CA LEU A 336 1.58 6.02 -16.00
C LEU A 336 2.44 7.17 -15.43
N GLY A 337 3.40 6.86 -14.54
CA GLY A 337 4.40 7.81 -14.04
C GLY A 337 5.76 7.74 -14.76
N THR A 338 5.95 6.69 -15.56
CA THR A 338 7.21 6.30 -16.23
C THR A 338 7.66 7.29 -17.32
N ASP A 339 8.93 7.23 -17.75
CA ASP A 339 9.40 7.88 -18.98
C ASP A 339 8.92 7.14 -20.23
N LEU A 340 7.92 7.68 -20.93
CA LEU A 340 7.36 7.06 -22.14
C LEU A 340 8.34 7.10 -23.32
N THR A 341 9.36 7.97 -23.29
CA THR A 341 10.36 8.05 -24.37
C THR A 341 11.38 6.91 -24.31
N HIS A 342 11.44 6.19 -23.18
CA HIS A 342 12.34 5.07 -22.94
C HIS A 342 11.60 3.81 -22.46
N LEU A 343 10.46 3.51 -23.10
CA LEU A 343 9.70 2.28 -22.82
C LEU A 343 10.47 1.04 -23.29
N ASP A 344 10.67 0.09 -22.38
CA ASP A 344 11.23 -1.20 -22.74
C ASP A 344 10.15 -2.13 -23.36
N PRO A 345 10.52 -3.03 -24.30
CA PRO A 345 9.53 -3.85 -24.99
C PRO A 345 8.76 -4.83 -24.09
N ALA A 346 9.36 -5.29 -22.99
CA ALA A 346 8.73 -6.24 -22.09
C ALA A 346 7.61 -5.55 -21.31
N ASP A 347 7.89 -4.40 -20.70
CA ASP A 347 6.89 -3.62 -19.96
C ASP A 347 5.81 -3.06 -20.88
N LEU A 348 6.17 -2.59 -22.09
CA LEU A 348 5.18 -2.18 -23.08
C LEU A 348 4.20 -3.30 -23.44
N SER A 349 4.64 -4.56 -23.42
CA SER A 349 3.74 -5.69 -23.65
C SER A 349 2.75 -5.89 -22.49
N LEU A 350 3.15 -5.58 -21.25
CA LEU A 350 2.27 -5.63 -20.08
C LEU A 350 1.19 -4.56 -20.20
N LEU A 351 1.59 -3.32 -20.46
CA LEU A 351 0.70 -2.17 -20.60
C LEU A 351 -0.32 -2.32 -21.74
N LYS A 352 -0.01 -3.13 -22.76
CA LYS A 352 -0.90 -3.38 -23.92
C LYS A 352 -1.77 -4.63 -23.75
N ASN A 353 -1.68 -5.33 -22.63
CA ASN A 353 -2.45 -6.54 -22.38
C ASN A 353 -3.95 -6.21 -22.27
N ARG A 354 -4.69 -6.50 -23.34
CA ARG A 354 -6.13 -6.22 -23.42
C ARG A 354 -6.98 -7.02 -22.46
N ASP A 355 -6.54 -8.22 -22.07
CA ASP A 355 -7.28 -9.06 -21.13
C ASP A 355 -7.25 -8.45 -19.73
N VAL A 356 -6.12 -7.86 -19.31
CA VAL A 356 -5.94 -7.15 -18.03
C VAL A 356 -6.60 -5.77 -18.06
N LEU A 357 -6.41 -4.99 -19.13
CA LEU A 357 -7.08 -3.69 -19.30
C LEU A 357 -8.62 -3.83 -19.28
N ALA A 358 -9.16 -4.94 -19.79
CA ALA A 358 -10.60 -5.17 -19.73
C ALA A 358 -11.10 -5.37 -18.29
N VAL A 359 -10.26 -5.90 -17.39
CA VAL A 359 -10.58 -5.99 -15.96
C VAL A 359 -10.71 -4.59 -15.38
N ASP A 360 -9.77 -3.70 -15.63
CA ASP A 360 -9.86 -2.31 -15.17
C ASP A 360 -11.10 -1.59 -15.74
N GLN A 361 -11.28 -1.73 -17.06
CA GLN A 361 -12.25 -0.96 -17.83
C GLN A 361 -13.70 -1.46 -17.72
N ASP A 362 -13.96 -2.46 -16.89
CA ASP A 362 -15.32 -2.84 -16.45
C ASP A 362 -15.88 -1.86 -15.40
N GLY A 363 -15.00 -1.09 -14.74
CA GLY A 363 -15.35 -0.09 -13.74
C GLY A 363 -15.87 -0.65 -12.42
N ILE A 364 -15.58 -1.90 -12.09
CA ILE A 364 -16.03 -2.57 -10.87
C ILE A 364 -14.84 -2.77 -9.92
N ASP A 365 -14.92 -2.25 -8.71
CA ASP A 365 -13.95 -2.54 -7.65
C ASP A 365 -14.08 -3.99 -7.13
N ALA A 366 -12.96 -4.68 -7.04
CA ALA A 366 -12.88 -6.00 -6.42
C ALA A 366 -12.90 -5.91 -4.90
N ARG A 367 -13.57 -6.89 -4.28
CA ARG A 367 -13.55 -7.07 -2.83
C ARG A 367 -12.44 -8.05 -2.45
N ARG A 368 -11.89 -7.85 -1.25
CA ARG A 368 -11.02 -8.84 -0.62
C ARG A 368 -11.83 -10.06 -0.19
N ILE A 369 -11.40 -11.24 -0.63
CA ILE A 369 -12.02 -12.54 -0.32
C ILE A 369 -11.33 -13.18 0.89
N SER A 370 -10.00 -13.10 0.94
CA SER A 370 -9.19 -13.59 2.05
C SER A 370 -7.86 -12.87 2.10
N SER A 371 -7.27 -12.83 3.30
CA SER A 371 -5.93 -12.32 3.56
C SER A 371 -5.28 -13.16 4.65
N ASP A 372 -4.02 -13.50 4.45
CA ASP A 372 -3.10 -13.93 5.51
C ASP A 372 -1.85 -13.03 5.49
N THR A 373 -0.84 -13.33 6.30
CA THR A 373 0.40 -12.56 6.40
C THR A 373 1.11 -12.39 5.04
N ASP A 374 1.03 -13.39 4.19
CA ASP A 374 1.89 -13.59 3.03
C ASP A 374 1.10 -13.75 1.72
N ALA A 375 -0.23 -13.64 1.76
CA ALA A 375 -1.10 -13.76 0.59
C ALA A 375 -2.41 -12.99 0.73
N GLN A 376 -2.90 -12.54 -0.42
CA GLN A 376 -4.13 -11.80 -0.54
C GLN A 376 -4.93 -12.35 -1.73
N VAL A 377 -6.26 -12.41 -1.59
CA VAL A 377 -7.17 -12.79 -2.67
C VAL A 377 -8.21 -11.70 -2.87
N PHE A 378 -8.27 -11.14 -4.07
CA PHE A 378 -9.27 -10.16 -4.48
C PHE A 378 -10.10 -10.70 -5.62
N ALA A 379 -11.40 -10.42 -5.64
CA ALA A 379 -12.25 -10.83 -6.74
C ALA A 379 -13.44 -9.88 -6.97
N LYS A 380 -13.90 -9.86 -8.22
CA LYS A 380 -15.13 -9.19 -8.66
C LYS A 380 -15.90 -10.06 -9.64
N THR A 381 -17.21 -9.85 -9.69
CA THR A 381 -18.10 -10.50 -10.65
C THR A 381 -18.38 -9.53 -11.79
N GLU A 382 -18.06 -9.94 -13.02
CA GLU A 382 -18.36 -9.19 -14.24
C GLU A 382 -19.85 -9.29 -14.59
N ALA A 383 -20.34 -8.41 -15.47
CA ALA A 383 -21.76 -8.30 -15.80
C ALA A 383 -22.37 -9.56 -16.44
N ASP A 384 -21.55 -10.41 -17.07
CA ASP A 384 -21.95 -11.69 -17.66
C ASP A 384 -21.99 -12.85 -16.64
N GLY A 385 -21.56 -12.60 -15.39
CA GLY A 385 -21.53 -13.56 -14.30
C GLY A 385 -20.20 -14.29 -14.15
N ASP A 386 -19.21 -14.03 -15.02
CA ASP A 386 -17.84 -14.50 -14.80
C ASP A 386 -17.22 -13.80 -13.58
N VAL A 387 -16.23 -14.44 -12.97
CA VAL A 387 -15.49 -13.86 -11.85
C VAL A 387 -14.03 -13.65 -12.22
N VAL A 388 -13.54 -12.42 -12.08
CA VAL A 388 -12.10 -12.14 -12.12
C VAL A 388 -11.55 -12.25 -10.71
N VAL A 389 -10.47 -13.02 -10.55
CA VAL A 389 -9.80 -13.24 -9.26
C VAL A 389 -8.29 -13.08 -9.40
N GLY A 390 -7.71 -12.30 -8.50
CA GLY A 390 -6.26 -12.18 -8.30
C GLY A 390 -5.82 -12.97 -7.08
N LEU A 391 -4.91 -13.92 -7.27
CA LEU A 391 -4.22 -14.65 -6.21
C LEU A 391 -2.83 -14.03 -6.04
N PHE A 392 -2.66 -13.22 -5.00
CA PHE A 392 -1.43 -12.46 -4.76
C PHE A 392 -0.59 -13.14 -3.69
N ASN A 393 0.70 -13.29 -3.97
CA ASN A 393 1.69 -13.67 -2.99
C ASN A 393 2.44 -12.41 -2.56
N THR A 394 2.39 -12.07 -1.28
CA THR A 394 3.10 -10.90 -0.74
C THR A 394 4.43 -11.25 -0.10
N SER A 395 4.79 -12.53 -0.06
CA SER A 395 6.04 -13.02 0.53
C SER A 395 7.22 -13.01 -0.46
N PRO A 396 8.47 -13.03 0.03
CA PRO A 396 9.67 -12.99 -0.80
C PRO A 396 10.03 -14.34 -1.46
N ALA A 397 9.18 -15.36 -1.33
CA ALA A 397 9.40 -16.68 -1.92
C ALA A 397 8.15 -17.16 -2.68
N PRO A 398 8.28 -17.92 -3.79
CA PRO A 398 7.11 -18.43 -4.51
C PRO A 398 6.25 -19.35 -3.63
N ARG A 399 4.93 -19.18 -3.53
CA ARG A 399 4.08 -20.07 -2.71
C ARG A 399 2.79 -20.45 -3.42
N GLU A 400 2.08 -21.46 -2.91
CA GLU A 400 0.69 -21.67 -3.33
C GLU A 400 -0.21 -20.59 -2.71
N VAL A 401 -1.05 -19.99 -3.55
CA VAL A 401 -2.19 -19.18 -3.13
C VAL A 401 -3.44 -19.80 -3.73
N ALA A 402 -4.52 -19.90 -2.95
CA ALA A 402 -5.71 -20.62 -3.36
C ALA A 402 -7.02 -20.01 -2.84
N THR A 403 -8.09 -20.27 -3.57
CA THR A 403 -9.48 -20.01 -3.20
C THR A 403 -10.38 -21.11 -3.78
N SER A 404 -11.70 -20.92 -3.73
CA SER A 404 -12.66 -21.84 -4.36
C SER A 404 -13.75 -21.08 -5.10
N ALA A 405 -14.34 -21.72 -6.11
CA ALA A 405 -15.47 -21.18 -6.84
C ALA A 405 -16.63 -20.77 -5.91
N ALA A 406 -16.85 -21.55 -4.85
CA ALA A 406 -17.86 -21.23 -3.83
C ALA A 406 -17.52 -19.95 -3.04
N ALA A 407 -16.26 -19.78 -2.62
CA ALA A 407 -15.81 -18.56 -1.93
C ALA A 407 -15.88 -17.32 -2.83
N LEU A 408 -15.72 -17.51 -4.15
CA LEU A 408 -15.91 -16.48 -5.17
C LEU A 408 -17.39 -16.16 -5.45
N GLY A 409 -18.33 -16.91 -4.88
CA GLY A 409 -19.77 -16.73 -5.12
C GLY A 409 -20.27 -17.30 -6.45
N LEU A 410 -19.46 -18.10 -7.15
CA LEU A 410 -19.89 -18.78 -8.37
C LEU A 410 -20.91 -19.88 -8.02
N SER A 411 -21.92 -20.02 -8.89
CA SER A 411 -22.88 -21.12 -8.80
C SER A 411 -22.20 -22.47 -9.01
N THR A 412 -22.71 -23.51 -8.35
CA THR A 412 -22.20 -24.88 -8.55
C THR A 412 -22.26 -25.28 -10.03
N ALA A 413 -21.09 -25.52 -10.59
CA ALA A 413 -20.90 -25.98 -11.96
C ALA A 413 -20.32 -27.39 -12.00
N ARG A 414 -20.33 -28.02 -13.17
CA ARG A 414 -19.64 -29.30 -13.38
C ARG A 414 -18.13 -29.10 -13.43
N ASP A 415 -17.70 -28.01 -14.04
CA ASP A 415 -16.31 -27.68 -14.32
C ASP A 415 -16.19 -26.14 -14.41
N TYR A 416 -15.01 -25.61 -14.13
CA TYR A 416 -14.73 -24.17 -14.20
C TYR A 416 -13.56 -23.93 -15.13
N GLY A 417 -13.73 -23.06 -16.12
CA GLY A 417 -12.65 -22.62 -16.99
C GLY A 417 -11.91 -21.47 -16.34
N LEU A 418 -10.58 -21.56 -16.24
CA LEU A 418 -9.72 -20.49 -15.71
C LEU A 418 -8.86 -19.97 -16.85
N ARG A 419 -9.16 -18.77 -17.32
CA ARG A 419 -8.34 -18.06 -18.30
C ARG A 419 -7.36 -17.19 -17.54
N ASP A 420 -6.08 -17.55 -17.58
CA ASP A 420 -4.99 -16.68 -17.11
C ASP A 420 -4.90 -15.46 -18.02
N LEU A 421 -5.05 -14.27 -17.45
CA LEU A 421 -5.11 -13.01 -18.20
C LEU A 421 -3.72 -12.51 -18.62
N TRP A 422 -2.65 -13.00 -17.99
CA TRP A 422 -1.27 -12.67 -18.36
C TRP A 422 -0.71 -13.63 -19.41
N SER A 423 -0.92 -14.94 -19.23
CA SER A 423 -0.40 -15.95 -20.16
C SER A 423 -1.38 -16.31 -21.28
N HIS A 424 -2.62 -15.83 -21.20
CA HIS A 424 -3.74 -16.17 -22.09
C HIS A 424 -4.06 -17.67 -22.15
N ARG A 425 -3.53 -18.47 -21.21
CA ARG A 425 -3.72 -19.91 -21.15
C ARG A 425 -5.05 -20.23 -20.47
N LEU A 426 -5.75 -21.22 -21.02
CA LEU A 426 -6.97 -21.78 -20.42
C LEU A 426 -6.63 -23.07 -19.67
N THR A 427 -6.94 -23.10 -18.38
CA THR A 427 -6.98 -24.31 -17.55
C THR A 427 -8.40 -24.61 -17.08
N GLU A 428 -8.59 -25.75 -16.42
CA GLU A 428 -9.87 -26.21 -15.90
C GLU A 428 -9.75 -26.73 -14.47
N SER A 429 -10.80 -26.52 -13.67
CA SER A 429 -10.87 -26.92 -12.27
C SER A 429 -12.25 -27.46 -11.91
N THR A 430 -12.30 -28.45 -11.01
CA THR A 430 -13.56 -28.90 -10.40
C THR A 430 -14.09 -27.99 -9.30
N GLY A 431 -13.39 -26.89 -8.98
CA GLY A 431 -13.86 -25.85 -8.07
C GLY A 431 -12.81 -25.27 -7.12
N ARG A 432 -11.63 -25.89 -6.98
CA ARG A 432 -10.47 -25.29 -6.28
C ARG A 432 -9.67 -24.46 -7.27
N ILE A 433 -9.47 -23.19 -6.97
CA ILE A 433 -8.74 -22.26 -7.84
C ILE A 433 -7.43 -21.96 -7.13
N ALA A 434 -6.32 -22.47 -7.63
CA ALA A 434 -5.03 -22.34 -6.96
C ALA A 434 -3.91 -22.14 -7.97
N ALA A 435 -2.87 -21.42 -7.56
CA ALA A 435 -1.67 -21.24 -8.35
C ALA A 435 -0.44 -21.26 -7.46
N THR A 436 0.68 -21.74 -8.00
CA THR A 436 1.99 -21.45 -7.42
C THR A 436 2.45 -20.09 -7.94
N VAL A 437 2.38 -19.08 -7.09
CA VAL A 437 2.60 -17.68 -7.41
C VAL A 437 4.04 -17.29 -7.04
N PRO A 438 4.83 -16.66 -7.93
CA PRO A 438 6.18 -16.16 -7.63
C PRO A 438 6.22 -15.24 -6.41
N ALA A 439 7.42 -15.00 -5.87
CA ALA A 439 7.64 -13.98 -4.84
C ALA A 439 7.07 -12.63 -5.31
N HIS A 440 6.26 -11.99 -4.47
CA HIS A 440 5.59 -10.72 -4.77
C HIS A 440 4.72 -10.73 -6.05
N GLY A 441 4.40 -11.91 -6.58
CA GLY A 441 3.70 -12.09 -7.85
C GLY A 441 2.19 -12.22 -7.72
N VAL A 442 1.54 -12.43 -8.87
CA VAL A 442 0.11 -12.63 -8.98
C VAL A 442 -0.24 -13.70 -10.02
N ALA A 443 -1.26 -14.50 -9.74
CA ALA A 443 -2.02 -15.22 -10.76
C ALA A 443 -3.39 -14.56 -10.92
N LEU A 444 -3.68 -14.02 -12.11
CA LEU A 444 -4.91 -13.30 -12.42
C LEU A 444 -5.77 -14.13 -13.39
N TYR A 445 -6.91 -14.61 -12.92
CA TYR A 445 -7.80 -15.48 -13.69
C TYR A 445 -9.15 -14.81 -13.93
N ARG A 446 -9.71 -14.99 -15.13
CA ARG A 446 -11.16 -14.95 -15.36
C ARG A 446 -11.72 -16.37 -15.27
N VAL A 447 -12.72 -16.56 -14.43
CA VAL A 447 -13.28 -17.86 -14.05
C VAL A 447 -14.73 -17.96 -14.52
N HIS A 448 -14.99 -18.95 -15.37
CA HIS A 448 -16.31 -19.22 -15.92
C HIS A 448 -16.84 -20.58 -15.46
N GLY A 449 -18.05 -20.62 -14.89
CA GLY A 449 -18.71 -21.87 -14.50
C GLY A 449 -19.40 -22.56 -15.68
N SER A 450 -19.06 -23.83 -15.96
CA SER A 450 -19.62 -24.60 -17.07
C SER A 450 -20.43 -25.81 -16.60
N ARG A 451 -21.60 -26.03 -17.22
CA ARG A 451 -22.41 -27.25 -17.03
C ARG A 451 -21.81 -28.48 -17.72
N HIS A 452 -20.84 -28.27 -18.61
CA HIS A 452 -20.12 -29.30 -19.34
C HIS A 452 -18.62 -29.25 -19.02
N THR A 453 -17.87 -30.32 -19.30
CA THR A 453 -16.41 -30.26 -19.17
C THR A 453 -15.84 -29.20 -20.11
N VAL A 454 -14.96 -28.35 -19.61
CA VAL A 454 -14.27 -27.32 -20.39
C VAL A 454 -13.30 -27.99 -21.35
N THR A 455 -13.59 -27.98 -22.65
CA THR A 455 -12.76 -28.65 -23.66
C THR A 455 -11.56 -27.81 -24.08
N GLY A 456 -10.45 -28.45 -24.45
CA GLY A 456 -9.24 -27.75 -24.91
C GLY A 456 -8.37 -27.14 -23.81
N ALA A 457 -8.83 -27.18 -22.56
CA ALA A 457 -8.07 -26.75 -21.38
C ALA A 457 -7.14 -27.86 -20.85
N ALA A 458 -6.03 -27.43 -20.24
CA ALA A 458 -5.20 -28.29 -19.39
C ALA A 458 -5.77 -28.33 -17.96
N PRO A 459 -5.59 -29.42 -17.19
CA PRO A 459 -5.94 -29.41 -15.78
C PRO A 459 -5.18 -28.31 -15.07
N ASP A 460 -5.87 -27.60 -14.18
CA ASP A 460 -5.23 -26.72 -13.22
C ASP A 460 -4.46 -27.57 -12.20
N VAL A 461 -3.17 -27.30 -12.06
CA VAL A 461 -2.27 -28.08 -11.20
C VAL A 461 -1.40 -27.13 -10.42
N SER A 462 -1.38 -27.31 -9.11
CA SER A 462 -0.63 -26.45 -8.18
C SER A 462 0.34 -27.26 -7.34
N LEU A 463 1.39 -26.59 -6.86
CA LEU A 463 2.39 -27.15 -5.96
C LEU A 463 2.46 -26.29 -4.69
N ALA A 464 2.32 -26.94 -3.54
CA ALA A 464 2.49 -26.34 -2.21
C ALA A 464 3.58 -27.06 -1.41
N LEU A 465 4.18 -26.33 -0.45
CA LEU A 465 5.05 -26.87 0.59
C LEU A 465 4.34 -26.66 1.94
N ASP A 466 3.89 -27.74 2.56
CA ASP A 466 3.19 -27.70 3.85
C ASP A 466 4.17 -28.06 4.97
N TRP A 467 4.69 -27.06 5.67
CA TRP A 467 5.58 -27.25 6.82
C TRP A 467 4.80 -27.62 8.08
N ALA A 468 5.27 -28.64 8.79
CA ALA A 468 4.74 -28.97 10.10
C ALA A 468 5.17 -27.90 11.13
N SER A 469 4.24 -27.52 12.01
CA SER A 469 4.55 -26.65 13.14
C SER A 469 5.69 -27.24 13.97
N ALA A 470 6.67 -26.41 14.29
CA ALA A 470 7.79 -26.76 15.16
C ALA A 470 8.29 -25.49 15.87
N PRO A 471 8.91 -25.63 17.06
CA PRO A 471 9.56 -24.52 17.76
C PRO A 471 10.48 -23.75 16.82
N SER A 472 10.54 -22.43 16.94
CA SER A 472 11.28 -21.56 16.02
C SER A 472 12.79 -21.90 16.01
N ASP A 473 13.32 -22.42 17.10
CA ASP A 473 14.72 -22.84 17.27
C ASP A 473 15.03 -24.24 16.72
N SER A 474 14.02 -24.93 16.18
CA SER A 474 14.22 -26.27 15.65
C SER A 474 14.99 -26.26 14.33
N THR A 475 16.16 -26.90 14.35
CA THR A 475 16.98 -27.18 13.17
C THR A 475 16.51 -28.41 12.38
N THR A 476 15.52 -29.15 12.90
CA THR A 476 14.93 -30.30 12.19
C THR A 476 13.46 -30.02 11.93
N ARG A 477 13.06 -30.02 10.65
CA ARG A 477 11.71 -29.68 10.22
C ARG A 477 11.12 -30.80 9.36
N THR A 478 9.80 -30.92 9.39
CA THR A 478 9.07 -31.80 8.48
C THR A 478 8.29 -30.95 7.48
N VAL A 479 8.36 -31.31 6.20
CA VAL A 479 7.60 -30.65 5.14
C VAL A 479 6.93 -31.69 4.26
N THR A 480 5.72 -31.40 3.83
CA THR A 480 5.02 -32.18 2.81
C THR A 480 4.88 -31.35 1.54
N ALA A 481 5.55 -31.76 0.46
CA ALA A 481 5.28 -31.22 -0.87
C ALA A 481 3.99 -31.84 -1.42
N VAL A 482 3.08 -31.00 -1.90
CA VAL A 482 1.76 -31.42 -2.39
C VAL A 482 1.57 -30.95 -3.82
N LEU A 483 1.52 -31.90 -4.77
CA LEU A 483 1.10 -31.65 -6.14
C LEU A 483 -0.39 -31.96 -6.26
N SER A 484 -1.23 -30.94 -6.39
CA SER A 484 -2.69 -31.07 -6.49
C SER A 484 -3.14 -30.98 -7.94
N ASP A 485 -3.90 -31.97 -8.41
CA ASP A 485 -4.66 -31.87 -9.66
C ASP A 485 -6.04 -31.31 -9.33
N ASN A 486 -6.20 -30.00 -9.54
CA ASN A 486 -7.45 -29.28 -9.26
C ASN A 486 -8.46 -29.46 -10.39
N GLY A 487 -8.03 -29.98 -11.55
CA GLY A 487 -8.84 -30.25 -12.72
C GLY A 487 -9.70 -31.51 -12.60
N SER A 488 -10.59 -31.68 -13.56
CA SER A 488 -11.37 -32.90 -13.79
C SER A 488 -10.57 -33.96 -14.54
N ARG A 489 -9.47 -33.59 -15.20
CA ARG A 489 -8.63 -34.48 -16.00
C ARG A 489 -7.33 -34.85 -15.31
N SER A 490 -7.17 -36.14 -15.09
CA SER A 490 -5.96 -36.72 -14.51
C SER A 490 -4.67 -36.31 -15.24
N VAL A 491 -3.65 -35.96 -14.45
CA VAL A 491 -2.26 -35.87 -14.91
C VAL A 491 -1.52 -37.18 -14.74
N THR A 492 -0.47 -37.38 -15.52
CA THR A 492 0.36 -38.60 -15.53
C THR A 492 1.84 -38.29 -15.32
N ASP A 493 2.61 -39.33 -14.97
CA ASP A 493 4.06 -39.23 -14.73
C ASP A 493 4.43 -38.10 -13.76
N ALA A 494 3.63 -37.96 -12.71
CA ALA A 494 3.82 -36.96 -11.68
C ALA A 494 5.05 -37.30 -10.83
N ALA A 495 5.89 -36.31 -10.56
CA ALA A 495 7.05 -36.43 -9.68
C ALA A 495 7.21 -35.17 -8.83
N LEU A 496 7.65 -35.37 -7.58
CA LEU A 496 7.98 -34.34 -6.60
C LEU A 496 9.45 -34.44 -6.21
N ASP A 497 10.06 -33.29 -5.95
CA ASP A 497 11.40 -33.19 -5.40
C ASP A 497 11.53 -31.97 -4.48
N LEU A 498 12.49 -32.02 -3.55
CA LEU A 498 12.76 -30.93 -2.60
C LEU A 498 14.26 -30.67 -2.53
N THR A 499 14.62 -29.41 -2.72
CA THR A 499 15.98 -28.89 -2.54
C THR A 499 16.01 -27.86 -1.41
N GLY A 500 17.16 -27.71 -0.75
CA GLY A 500 17.35 -26.78 0.36
C GLY A 500 18.71 -26.08 0.28
N PRO A 501 19.05 -25.25 1.28
CA PRO A 501 20.30 -24.50 1.29
C PRO A 501 21.52 -25.43 1.43
N ALA A 502 22.70 -24.90 1.15
CA ALA A 502 23.94 -25.66 1.26
C ALA A 502 24.12 -26.25 2.68
N GLY A 503 24.44 -27.54 2.75
CA GLY A 503 24.61 -28.26 4.01
C GLY A 503 23.33 -28.85 4.61
N ALA A 504 22.14 -28.45 4.13
CA ALA A 504 20.89 -29.05 4.58
C ALA A 504 20.80 -30.54 4.16
N LYS A 505 20.41 -31.41 5.09
CA LYS A 505 20.18 -32.84 4.83
C LYS A 505 18.69 -33.07 4.66
N ILE A 506 18.27 -33.61 3.51
CA ILE A 506 16.88 -33.89 3.19
C ILE A 506 16.67 -35.40 3.09
N THR A 507 15.78 -35.94 3.93
CA THR A 507 15.41 -37.36 3.94
C THR A 507 13.97 -37.51 3.47
N THR A 508 13.75 -38.35 2.46
CA THR A 508 12.41 -38.63 1.92
C THR A 508 11.74 -39.77 2.71
N HIS A 509 10.49 -39.59 3.12
CA HIS A 509 9.74 -40.58 3.92
C HIS A 509 8.55 -41.20 3.18
N SER A 510 8.12 -40.64 2.06
CA SER A 510 7.00 -41.17 1.27
C SER A 510 7.29 -41.20 -0.23
N VAL A 511 6.36 -41.75 -1.01
CA VAL A 511 6.50 -41.87 -2.46
C VAL A 511 6.53 -40.49 -3.12
N THR A 512 7.51 -40.27 -4.00
CA THR A 512 7.69 -39.00 -4.73
C THR A 512 7.20 -39.07 -6.17
N ARG A 513 6.69 -40.21 -6.62
CA ARG A 513 6.23 -40.41 -8.00
C ARG A 513 4.87 -41.10 -8.04
N ALA A 514 4.03 -40.67 -8.97
CA ALA A 514 2.77 -41.32 -9.28
C ALA A 514 2.60 -41.44 -10.80
N ARG A 515 2.21 -42.63 -11.27
CA ARG A 515 1.88 -42.84 -12.68
C ARG A 515 0.68 -41.99 -13.11
N THR A 516 -0.28 -41.81 -12.21
CA THR A 516 -1.49 -41.03 -12.44
C THR A 516 -1.92 -40.36 -11.14
N VAL A 517 -2.20 -39.06 -11.20
CA VAL A 517 -2.94 -38.32 -10.18
C VAL A 517 -4.30 -38.03 -10.78
N ARG A 518 -5.38 -38.49 -10.15
CA ARG A 518 -6.74 -38.26 -10.66
C ARG A 518 -7.18 -36.84 -10.34
N GLY A 519 -8.04 -36.28 -11.18
CA GLY A 519 -8.65 -34.98 -10.92
C GLY A 519 -9.30 -34.91 -9.53
N GLY A 520 -9.05 -33.82 -8.79
CA GLY A 520 -9.46 -33.63 -7.40
C GLY A 520 -8.60 -34.36 -6.36
N HIS A 521 -7.51 -35.01 -6.76
CA HIS A 521 -6.57 -35.68 -5.85
C HIS A 521 -5.18 -35.05 -5.92
N ALA A 522 -4.30 -35.45 -4.99
CA ALA A 522 -2.93 -34.95 -4.91
C ALA A 522 -1.91 -36.08 -4.74
N LEU A 523 -0.70 -35.87 -5.27
CA LEU A 523 0.51 -36.60 -4.88
C LEU A 523 1.15 -35.84 -3.71
N LYS A 524 1.45 -36.53 -2.61
CA LYS A 524 2.06 -35.95 -1.40
C LYS A 524 3.39 -36.64 -1.07
N ALA A 525 4.46 -35.87 -1.03
CA ALA A 525 5.79 -36.32 -0.64
C ALA A 525 6.21 -35.66 0.67
N THR A 526 6.47 -36.45 1.71
CA THR A 526 6.89 -35.96 3.03
C THR A 526 8.39 -36.13 3.19
N TYR A 527 9.04 -35.08 3.69
CA TYR A 527 10.48 -35.00 3.89
C TYR A 527 10.77 -34.55 5.32
N SER A 528 11.84 -35.08 5.92
CA SER A 528 12.49 -34.45 7.07
C SER A 528 13.73 -33.71 6.58
N VAL A 529 13.87 -32.46 6.97
CA VAL A 529 15.04 -31.64 6.66
C VAL A 529 15.79 -31.32 7.94
N SER A 530 17.11 -31.40 7.90
CA SER A 530 18.01 -30.95 8.96
C SER A 530 18.84 -29.79 8.43
N ILE A 531 18.67 -28.64 9.06
CA ILE A 531 19.33 -27.37 8.76
C ILE A 531 20.63 -27.31 9.59
N PRO A 532 21.77 -26.93 9.00
CA PRO A 532 23.00 -26.72 9.76
C PRO A 532 22.82 -25.67 10.86
N SER A 533 23.49 -25.82 11.99
CA SER A 533 23.54 -24.75 13.00
C SER A 533 24.23 -23.51 12.41
N SER A 534 23.66 -22.34 12.69
CA SER A 534 24.21 -21.03 12.31
C SER A 534 24.58 -20.24 13.56
N GLU A 535 25.43 -19.23 13.44
CA GLU A 535 25.69 -18.25 14.51
C GLU A 535 24.78 -17.01 14.38
N LYS A 536 24.05 -16.88 13.27
CA LYS A 536 23.13 -15.76 13.03
C LYS A 536 21.94 -15.85 13.98
N LEU A 537 21.50 -14.71 14.48
CA LEU A 537 20.31 -14.60 15.34
C LEU A 537 19.05 -15.13 14.64
N PHE A 538 18.85 -14.80 13.37
CA PHE A 538 17.73 -15.28 12.58
C PHE A 538 18.24 -15.85 11.25
N ASP A 539 18.47 -17.16 11.21
CA ASP A 539 19.01 -17.83 10.02
C ASP A 539 17.88 -18.24 9.07
N SER A 540 17.67 -17.44 8.03
CA SER A 540 16.68 -17.68 6.97
C SER A 540 17.19 -18.71 5.97
N ASN A 541 16.47 -19.83 5.85
CA ASN A 541 16.84 -21.00 5.04
C ASN A 541 15.81 -21.26 3.93
N ALA A 542 16.18 -20.96 2.68
CA ALA A 542 15.30 -21.13 1.53
C ALA A 542 15.26 -22.58 1.04
N PHE A 543 14.06 -23.15 0.96
CA PHE A 543 13.76 -24.43 0.36
C PHE A 543 12.98 -24.25 -0.93
N ARG A 544 13.16 -25.19 -1.86
CA ARG A 544 12.47 -25.20 -3.14
C ARG A 544 11.94 -26.58 -3.46
N GLY A 545 10.62 -26.70 -3.48
CA GLY A 545 9.90 -27.83 -4.02
C GLY A 545 9.80 -27.72 -5.54
N THR A 546 9.97 -28.82 -6.24
CA THR A 546 9.67 -28.90 -7.67
C THR A 546 8.71 -30.04 -7.95
N ALA A 547 7.86 -29.83 -8.95
CA ALA A 547 7.00 -30.88 -9.46
C ALA A 547 7.13 -30.97 -10.97
N SER A 548 6.90 -32.17 -11.50
CA SER A 548 6.73 -32.37 -12.93
C SER A 548 5.59 -33.32 -13.21
N TYR A 549 4.87 -33.12 -14.31
CA TYR A 549 3.76 -33.97 -14.74
C TYR A 549 3.54 -33.88 -16.25
N ARG A 550 2.70 -34.74 -16.79
CA ARG A 550 2.23 -34.72 -18.18
C ARG A 550 0.71 -34.68 -18.22
N TYR A 551 0.19 -34.13 -19.30
CA TYR A 551 -1.23 -34.13 -19.62
C TYR A 551 -1.41 -34.48 -21.10
N ARG A 552 -2.21 -35.51 -21.40
CA ARG A 552 -2.34 -36.05 -22.77
C ARG A 552 -0.97 -36.34 -23.39
N SER A 553 -0.81 -36.08 -24.68
CA SER A 553 0.44 -36.22 -25.43
C SER A 553 1.33 -34.97 -25.37
N THR A 554 1.10 -34.05 -24.42
CA THR A 554 1.95 -32.86 -24.30
C THR A 554 3.30 -33.22 -23.68
N GLY A 555 4.28 -32.32 -23.85
CA GLY A 555 5.54 -32.40 -23.11
C GLY A 555 5.34 -32.34 -21.59
N THR A 556 6.42 -32.64 -20.86
CA THR A 556 6.45 -32.53 -19.40
C THR A 556 6.32 -31.08 -18.96
N THR A 557 5.33 -30.79 -18.12
CA THR A 557 5.16 -29.50 -17.43
C THR A 557 5.93 -29.53 -16.11
N ARG A 558 6.47 -28.40 -15.67
CA ARG A 558 7.18 -28.24 -14.41
C ARG A 558 6.59 -27.11 -13.59
N LEU A 559 6.52 -27.30 -12.28
CA LEU A 559 6.12 -26.31 -11.29
C LEU A 559 7.23 -26.18 -10.24
N ALA A 560 7.31 -25.03 -9.59
CA ALA A 560 8.21 -24.83 -8.47
C ALA A 560 7.57 -23.94 -7.42
N ALA A 561 7.62 -24.37 -6.16
CA ALA A 561 7.24 -23.60 -4.99
C ALA A 561 8.48 -23.42 -4.11
N GLY A 562 8.59 -22.29 -3.45
CA GLY A 562 9.61 -21.97 -2.47
C GLY A 562 9.01 -21.76 -1.10
N ASP A 563 9.83 -21.89 -0.07
CA ASP A 563 9.48 -21.41 1.25
C ASP A 563 10.76 -21.10 2.01
N THR A 564 10.71 -20.18 2.96
CA THR A 564 11.86 -19.82 3.79
C THR A 564 11.56 -20.17 5.22
N ILE A 565 12.43 -21.00 5.82
CA ILE A 565 12.35 -21.31 7.24
C ILE A 565 13.40 -20.50 7.98
N THR A 566 12.96 -19.64 8.88
CA THR A 566 13.86 -18.93 9.79
C THR A 566 14.06 -19.77 11.05
N VAL A 567 15.32 -20.07 11.37
CA VAL A 567 15.71 -20.70 12.62
C VAL A 567 16.38 -19.65 13.50
N ASN A 568 15.86 -19.47 14.70
CA ASN A 568 16.44 -18.60 15.74
C ASN A 568 17.07 -19.44 16.86
N HIS A 569 17.69 -18.78 17.82
CA HIS A 569 18.22 -19.42 19.01
C HIS A 569 17.34 -19.11 20.21
N GLN A 570 17.06 -20.11 21.05
CA GLN A 570 16.26 -19.88 22.25
C GLN A 570 16.93 -18.86 23.17
N VAL A 571 16.19 -17.83 23.60
CA VAL A 571 16.60 -16.93 24.68
C VAL A 571 16.53 -17.67 26.01
N THR A 572 17.60 -17.59 26.78
CA THR A 572 17.80 -18.33 28.04
C THR A 572 17.90 -17.40 29.24
N ALA A 573 17.75 -17.98 30.44
CA ALA A 573 17.88 -17.24 31.68
C ALA A 573 19.30 -16.63 31.82
N PRO A 574 19.44 -15.40 32.36
CA PRO A 574 18.42 -14.65 33.13
C PRO A 574 17.42 -13.84 32.30
N TYR A 575 17.56 -13.78 30.98
CA TYR A 575 16.65 -13.04 30.12
C TYR A 575 15.27 -13.68 30.06
N ARG A 576 14.25 -12.82 29.88
CA ARG A 576 12.88 -13.19 29.56
C ARG A 576 12.47 -12.46 28.29
N THR A 577 11.44 -12.99 27.62
CA THR A 577 10.88 -12.37 26.42
C THR A 577 9.43 -11.98 26.64
N PHE A 578 9.02 -10.87 26.03
CA PHE A 578 7.63 -10.41 26.04
C PHE A 578 7.33 -9.70 24.71
N ALA A 579 6.12 -9.87 24.19
CA ALA A 579 5.63 -9.06 23.09
C ALA A 579 4.15 -8.73 23.25
N SER A 580 3.77 -7.50 22.91
CA SER A 580 2.38 -7.08 22.71
C SER A 580 1.94 -7.17 21.24
N THR A 581 2.84 -7.61 20.37
CA THR A 581 2.67 -7.73 18.92
C THR A 581 3.28 -9.05 18.41
N THR A 582 3.21 -9.32 17.11
CA THR A 582 3.92 -10.45 16.50
C THR A 582 5.42 -10.24 16.64
N ALA A 583 6.10 -11.14 17.34
CA ALA A 583 7.54 -11.08 17.55
C ALA A 583 8.22 -12.45 17.61
N ALA A 584 9.51 -12.47 17.28
CA ALA A 584 10.45 -13.56 17.48
C ALA A 584 11.73 -13.04 18.12
N PHE A 585 12.38 -13.88 18.93
CA PHE A 585 13.53 -13.49 19.75
C PHE A 585 14.69 -14.44 19.55
N SER A 586 15.92 -13.97 19.61
CA SER A 586 17.08 -14.83 19.51
C SER A 586 18.22 -14.45 20.45
N GLU A 587 19.00 -15.44 20.90
CA GLU A 587 20.23 -15.24 21.68
C GLU A 587 21.41 -16.03 21.07
N SER A 588 22.50 -15.37 20.73
CA SER A 588 23.72 -16.01 20.22
C SER A 588 24.96 -15.40 20.87
N GLY A 589 25.51 -16.09 21.86
CA GLY A 589 26.60 -15.56 22.69
C GLY A 589 26.15 -14.31 23.45
N THR A 590 26.79 -13.17 23.23
CA THR A 590 26.39 -11.88 23.81
C THR A 590 25.37 -11.11 22.97
N ARG A 591 25.04 -11.62 21.78
CA ARG A 591 24.11 -10.98 20.86
C ARG A 591 22.68 -11.37 21.17
N LEU A 592 21.79 -10.38 21.09
CA LEU A 592 20.35 -10.52 21.30
C LEU A 592 19.61 -9.94 20.10
N GLY A 593 18.69 -10.71 19.55
CA GLY A 593 17.92 -10.34 18.37
C GLY A 593 16.44 -10.23 18.67
N ILE A 594 15.80 -9.17 18.18
CA ILE A 594 14.35 -8.99 18.26
C ILE A 594 13.84 -8.74 16.85
N GLN A 595 12.99 -9.64 16.35
CA GLN A 595 12.12 -9.38 15.21
C GLN A 595 10.73 -9.07 15.74
N ALA A 596 10.20 -7.87 15.53
CA ALA A 596 8.83 -7.54 15.92
C ALA A 596 8.15 -6.58 14.92
N GLN A 597 6.83 -6.75 14.83
CA GLN A 597 5.94 -5.80 14.20
C GLN A 597 5.57 -4.69 15.21
N GLY A 598 4.65 -3.81 14.84
CA GLY A 598 3.99 -2.89 15.78
C GLY A 598 3.75 -1.52 15.17
N ALA A 599 2.64 -0.89 15.55
CA ALA A 599 2.26 0.44 15.12
C ALA A 599 3.17 1.52 15.72
N ASP A 600 3.42 1.48 17.04
CA ASP A 600 4.32 2.41 17.73
C ASP A 600 4.53 2.01 19.22
N LEU A 601 5.38 2.77 19.93
CA LEU A 601 5.57 2.82 21.38
C LEU A 601 5.07 4.12 22.03
N TYR A 602 4.69 5.12 21.23
CA TYR A 602 4.42 6.49 21.69
C TYR A 602 2.93 6.88 21.57
N ASN A 603 2.50 7.87 22.34
CA ASN A 603 1.19 8.53 22.24
C ASN A 603 -0.01 7.56 22.28
N GLY A 604 -0.05 6.70 23.29
CA GLY A 604 -1.16 5.76 23.52
C GLY A 604 -1.06 4.43 22.79
N THR A 605 0.02 4.18 22.05
CA THR A 605 0.30 2.90 21.38
C THR A 605 1.45 2.18 22.09
N ASN A 606 1.30 0.88 22.37
CA ASN A 606 2.34 0.07 23.03
C ASN A 606 2.50 -1.29 22.34
N GLU A 607 2.98 -1.29 21.10
CA GLU A 607 3.18 -2.50 20.29
C GLU A 607 4.68 -2.77 20.07
N TYR A 608 5.22 -3.72 20.82
CA TYR A 608 6.66 -4.03 20.80
C TYR A 608 6.98 -5.49 21.12
N GLY A 609 8.20 -5.89 20.74
CA GLY A 609 8.90 -7.04 21.31
C GLY A 609 9.99 -6.58 22.28
N SER A 610 10.24 -7.36 23.34
CA SER A 610 11.32 -7.10 24.29
C SER A 610 12.02 -8.37 24.80
N ILE A 611 13.35 -8.27 24.94
CA ILE A 611 14.18 -9.19 25.72
C ILE A 611 14.64 -8.43 26.96
N TYR A 612 14.27 -8.90 28.16
CA TYR A 612 14.40 -8.11 29.38
C TYR A 612 14.91 -8.89 30.58
N LEU A 613 15.44 -8.15 31.54
CA LEU A 613 15.86 -8.60 32.86
C LEU A 613 14.87 -8.08 33.91
N PRO A 614 14.13 -8.97 34.59
CA PRO A 614 13.12 -8.54 35.54
C PRO A 614 13.74 -7.94 36.81
N GLY A 615 13.28 -6.74 37.20
CA GLY A 615 13.72 -6.05 38.43
C GLY A 615 15.21 -5.68 38.49
N ALA A 616 15.91 -5.62 37.37
CA ALA A 616 17.35 -5.39 37.32
C ALA A 616 17.76 -3.90 37.32
N GLU A 617 16.83 -2.98 37.02
CA GLU A 617 17.09 -1.54 37.05
C GLU A 617 16.72 -0.95 38.41
N HIS A 618 17.66 -0.28 39.06
CA HIS A 618 17.52 0.31 40.37
C HIS A 618 18.29 1.63 40.47
N ASP A 619 18.16 2.33 41.60
CA ASP A 619 18.94 3.54 41.84
C ASP A 619 20.45 3.28 41.67
N GLY A 620 21.14 4.19 40.95
CA GLY A 620 22.54 4.06 40.55
C GLY A 620 22.79 3.24 39.28
N SER A 621 21.78 2.56 38.72
CA SER A 621 21.96 1.71 37.55
C SER A 621 22.53 2.47 36.34
N VAL A 622 23.51 1.85 35.70
CA VAL A 622 24.02 2.21 34.38
C VAL A 622 23.75 1.05 33.44
N THR A 623 22.78 1.25 32.55
CA THR A 623 22.39 0.27 31.54
C THR A 623 22.99 0.64 30.19
N THR A 624 23.69 -0.30 29.56
CA THR A 624 24.33 -0.09 28.25
C THR A 624 24.03 -1.21 27.28
N VAL A 625 23.95 -0.87 25.99
CA VAL A 625 23.89 -1.85 24.90
C VAL A 625 24.55 -1.29 23.65
N LYS A 626 25.13 -2.17 22.84
CA LYS A 626 25.49 -1.87 21.46
C LYS A 626 24.35 -2.30 20.54
N LEU A 627 23.80 -1.37 19.77
CA LEU A 627 22.87 -1.65 18.68
C LEU A 627 23.68 -1.81 17.40
N ASN A 628 23.87 -3.05 16.95
CA ASN A 628 24.64 -3.36 15.74
C ASN A 628 23.93 -2.92 14.47
N SER A 629 22.61 -3.14 14.40
CA SER A 629 21.76 -2.70 13.28
C SER A 629 20.28 -2.74 13.67
N GLN A 630 19.46 -1.99 12.94
CA GLN A 630 18.00 -2.06 12.95
C GLN A 630 17.48 -2.02 11.51
N SER A 631 16.36 -2.68 11.23
CA SER A 631 15.62 -2.50 9.99
C SER A 631 15.00 -1.10 9.89
N ASP A 632 15.12 -0.49 8.72
CA ASP A 632 14.43 0.75 8.36
C ASP A 632 13.05 0.41 7.78
N THR A 633 12.16 -0.07 8.64
CA THR A 633 10.77 -0.38 8.27
C THR A 633 9.90 0.87 8.17
N ASP A 634 10.29 1.92 8.89
CA ASP A 634 9.73 3.26 8.89
C ASP A 634 10.76 4.20 9.55
N VAL A 635 10.76 5.49 9.18
CA VAL A 635 11.67 6.50 9.76
C VAL A 635 11.53 6.66 11.27
N TRP A 636 10.39 6.25 11.84
CA TRP A 636 10.05 6.23 13.27
C TRP A 636 10.10 4.85 13.91
N ALA A 637 10.56 3.81 13.20
CA ALA A 637 10.85 2.51 13.80
C ALA A 637 11.84 2.68 14.96
N LYS A 638 11.62 2.00 16.09
CA LYS A 638 12.40 2.23 17.32
C LYS A 638 13.07 0.94 17.76
N ALA A 639 14.36 1.00 18.10
CA ALA A 639 15.04 -0.05 18.85
C ALA A 639 16.04 0.53 19.86
N GLY A 640 16.08 -0.04 21.07
CA GLY A 640 16.95 0.47 22.12
C GLY A 640 16.65 -0.11 23.50
N ILE A 641 16.93 0.67 24.54
CA ILE A 641 16.71 0.33 25.95
C ILE A 641 15.31 0.79 26.37
N MET A 642 14.57 -0.07 27.05
CA MET A 642 13.29 0.23 27.68
C MET A 642 13.36 -0.12 29.16
N VAL A 643 12.87 0.78 30.02
CA VAL A 643 12.67 0.53 31.46
C VAL A 643 11.20 0.74 31.78
N ARG A 644 10.60 -0.21 32.52
CA ARG A 644 9.22 -0.14 33.03
C ARG A 644 9.12 -0.81 34.38
N ASN A 645 8.15 -0.41 35.21
CA ASN A 645 7.86 -1.16 36.45
C ASN A 645 7.54 -2.64 36.18
N ASP A 646 6.88 -2.93 35.06
CA ASP A 646 6.58 -4.28 34.57
C ASP A 646 6.51 -4.26 33.03
N ILE A 647 7.53 -4.78 32.35
CA ILE A 647 7.59 -4.77 30.87
C ILE A 647 6.45 -5.59 30.24
N THR A 648 5.82 -6.50 31.00
CA THR A 648 4.76 -7.37 30.46
C THR A 648 3.37 -6.74 30.46
N LYS A 649 3.22 -5.54 31.04
CA LYS A 649 1.96 -4.79 31.11
C LYS A 649 1.98 -3.59 30.18
N ALA A 650 2.02 -3.87 28.87
CA ALA A 650 2.22 -2.89 27.81
C ALA A 650 1.37 -1.62 27.92
N ASN A 651 0.09 -1.72 28.27
CA ASN A 651 -0.83 -0.57 28.31
C ASN A 651 -1.10 0.01 29.71
N THR A 652 -0.48 -0.54 30.76
CA THR A 652 -0.86 -0.17 32.15
C THR A 652 0.30 -0.07 33.12
N SER A 653 1.54 -0.42 32.72
CA SER A 653 2.69 -0.26 33.61
C SER A 653 3.23 1.17 33.58
N PRO A 654 3.25 1.87 34.72
CA PRO A 654 3.92 3.15 34.86
C PRO A 654 5.45 2.97 35.02
N GLY A 655 6.15 4.06 35.30
CA GLY A 655 7.61 4.07 35.44
C GLY A 655 8.32 3.91 34.10
N TYR A 656 7.76 4.46 33.03
CA TYR A 656 8.15 4.12 31.67
C TYR A 656 9.11 5.15 31.08
N VAL A 657 10.29 4.68 30.65
CA VAL A 657 11.25 5.42 29.84
C VAL A 657 11.84 4.51 28.75
N ALA A 658 12.09 5.07 27.57
CA ALA A 658 12.75 4.37 26.48
C ALA A 658 13.83 5.26 25.85
N LEU A 659 15.06 4.74 25.76
CA LEU A 659 16.16 5.34 25.02
C LEU A 659 16.37 4.52 23.74
N VAL A 660 16.00 5.08 22.59
CA VAL A 660 15.91 4.35 21.31
C VAL A 660 16.63 5.07 20.19
N ALA A 661 17.09 4.31 19.20
CA ALA A 661 17.51 4.84 17.91
C ALA A 661 16.34 4.70 16.91
N THR A 662 16.26 5.64 15.98
CA THR A 662 15.31 5.63 14.85
C THR A 662 16.03 5.85 13.53
N PRO A 663 15.61 5.20 12.42
CA PRO A 663 16.28 5.35 11.14
C PRO A 663 16.31 6.79 10.63
N GLY A 664 15.22 7.55 10.81
CA GLY A 664 15.10 8.91 10.26
C GLY A 664 15.13 10.05 11.27
N ASN A 665 14.97 9.79 12.57
CA ASN A 665 14.76 10.84 13.59
C ASN A 665 15.82 10.86 14.70
N GLY A 666 16.92 10.14 14.52
CA GLY A 666 18.04 10.17 15.46
C GLY A 666 17.82 9.31 16.70
N TYR A 667 18.42 9.73 17.82
CA TYR A 667 18.28 9.06 19.11
C TYR A 667 17.23 9.78 19.96
N LEU A 668 16.27 9.03 20.48
CA LEU A 668 15.13 9.55 21.22
C LEU A 668 15.19 9.07 22.67
N LEU A 669 14.87 9.96 23.59
CA LEU A 669 14.57 9.65 24.98
C LEU A 669 13.09 9.94 25.21
N ASP A 670 12.28 8.89 25.22
CA ASP A 670 10.84 8.96 25.42
C ASP A 670 10.52 8.63 26.88
N TRP A 671 9.58 9.34 27.51
CA TRP A 671 9.14 9.03 28.87
C TRP A 671 7.65 9.28 29.10
N ASP A 672 7.16 8.62 30.14
CA ASP A 672 5.85 8.79 30.75
C ASP A 672 5.94 9.95 31.76
N SER A 673 5.49 11.14 31.34
CA SER A 673 5.66 12.37 32.12
C SER A 673 4.63 12.56 33.22
N ASP A 674 3.45 11.96 33.10
CA ASP A 674 2.34 12.10 34.04
C ASP A 674 2.09 10.84 34.91
N GLY A 675 2.73 9.73 34.58
CA GLY A 675 2.71 8.48 35.32
C GLY A 675 1.55 7.56 34.98
N ASP A 676 0.85 7.76 33.86
CA ASP A 676 -0.30 6.95 33.44
C ASP A 676 0.08 5.61 32.79
N GLY A 677 1.37 5.41 32.49
CA GLY A 677 1.91 4.23 31.84
C GLY A 677 2.03 4.30 30.32
N LEU A 678 1.90 5.48 29.72
CA LEU A 678 2.06 5.75 28.29
C LEU A 678 3.22 6.72 28.07
N LEU A 679 3.99 6.52 26.99
CA LEU A 679 4.99 7.52 26.59
C LEU A 679 4.26 8.70 25.93
N ASP A 680 4.49 9.90 26.47
CA ASP A 680 3.80 11.13 26.05
C ASP A 680 4.73 12.33 25.89
N SER A 681 6.00 12.16 26.25
CA SER A 681 7.04 13.18 26.15
C SER A 681 8.31 12.61 25.54
N GLN A 682 9.04 13.43 24.79
CA GLN A 682 10.21 13.01 24.02
C GLN A 682 11.25 14.14 23.92
N ASP A 683 12.52 13.75 24.03
CA ASP A 683 13.69 14.53 23.62
C ASP A 683 14.42 13.77 22.50
N SER A 684 15.11 14.50 21.64
CA SER A 684 15.82 13.93 20.49
C SER A 684 17.21 14.54 20.33
N ALA A 685 18.17 13.74 19.86
CA ALA A 685 19.50 14.21 19.52
C ALA A 685 20.14 13.43 18.37
N GLY A 686 21.00 14.11 17.62
CA GLY A 686 21.89 13.51 16.62
C GLY A 686 21.18 12.82 15.46
N THR A 687 21.94 11.99 14.74
CA THR A 687 21.46 11.13 13.65
C THR A 687 21.89 9.71 13.97
N ALA A 688 20.96 8.76 13.89
CA ALA A 688 21.24 7.37 14.19
C ALA A 688 22.21 6.80 13.15
N VAL A 689 23.21 6.07 13.62
CA VAL A 689 24.15 5.33 12.78
C VAL A 689 24.36 3.96 13.38
N TYR A 690 24.70 2.98 12.56
CA TYR A 690 24.86 1.60 13.01
C TYR A 690 26.26 1.09 12.68
N PRO A 691 27.00 0.49 13.63
CA PRO A 691 26.61 0.32 15.03
C PRO A 691 26.60 1.63 15.84
N SER A 692 25.78 1.68 16.88
CA SER A 692 25.80 2.72 17.92
C SER A 692 25.72 2.09 19.31
N TRP A 693 26.08 2.85 20.33
CA TRP A 693 25.96 2.45 21.73
C TRP A 693 24.98 3.36 22.45
N LEU A 694 24.09 2.75 23.23
CA LEU A 694 23.11 3.46 24.06
C LEU A 694 23.47 3.23 25.52
N LYS A 695 23.30 4.27 26.33
CA LYS A 695 23.53 4.23 27.77
C LYS A 695 22.45 5.01 28.49
N LEU A 696 21.78 4.37 29.44
CA LEU A 696 20.81 4.97 30.32
C LEU A 696 21.37 4.95 31.75
N VAL A 697 21.39 6.10 32.40
CA VAL A 697 21.88 6.26 33.78
C VAL A 697 20.72 6.69 34.66
N ARG A 698 20.51 5.98 35.78
CA ARG A 698 19.43 6.26 36.74
C ARG A 698 19.97 6.83 38.05
N ASP A 699 19.34 7.91 38.51
CA ASP A 699 19.54 8.54 39.83
C ASP A 699 18.17 8.82 40.46
N GLY A 700 17.73 7.93 41.36
CA GLY A 700 16.40 7.92 41.94
C GLY A 700 15.30 7.71 40.90
N THR A 701 14.54 8.77 40.63
CA THR A 701 13.50 8.84 39.58
C THR A 701 13.99 9.55 38.32
N SER A 702 15.22 10.07 38.33
CA SER A 702 15.81 10.77 37.21
C SER A 702 16.55 9.80 36.29
N TYR A 703 16.40 10.00 34.99
CA TYR A 703 17.05 9.21 33.94
C TYR A 703 17.79 10.11 32.97
N SER A 704 19.05 9.77 32.70
CA SER A 704 19.86 10.45 31.68
C SER A 704 20.21 9.49 30.55
N GLY A 705 19.76 9.81 29.34
CA GLY A 705 19.99 9.02 28.15
C GLY A 705 21.18 9.54 27.35
N TYR A 706 22.07 8.64 26.91
CA TYR A 706 23.24 8.97 26.11
C TYR A 706 23.38 8.02 24.92
N TYR A 707 23.95 8.54 23.84
CA TYR A 707 24.40 7.72 22.70
C TYR A 707 25.89 7.92 22.42
N SER A 708 26.49 6.97 21.71
CA SER A 708 27.84 7.04 21.17
C SER A 708 27.92 6.32 19.83
N THR A 709 28.74 6.82 18.91
CA THR A 709 28.97 6.21 17.58
C THR A 709 30.35 5.55 17.47
N ASP A 710 31.19 5.68 18.50
CA ASP A 710 32.57 5.18 18.57
C ASP A 710 32.87 4.41 19.88
N ASN A 711 31.88 4.30 20.77
CA ASN A 711 31.99 3.74 22.12
C ASN A 711 32.98 4.47 23.04
N ALA A 712 33.39 5.69 22.70
CA ALA A 712 34.34 6.48 23.46
C ALA A 712 33.76 7.85 23.82
N THR A 713 33.16 8.53 22.84
CA THR A 713 32.53 9.83 22.97
C THR A 713 31.04 9.65 23.21
N TRP A 714 30.56 10.10 24.36
CA TRP A 714 29.15 9.99 24.74
C TRP A 714 28.46 11.35 24.66
N HIS A 715 27.34 11.39 23.95
CA HIS A 715 26.49 12.56 23.77
C HIS A 715 25.21 12.40 24.57
N LEU A 716 24.81 13.43 25.31
CA LEU A 716 23.55 13.46 26.04
C LEU A 716 22.40 13.64 25.05
N VAL A 717 21.36 12.80 25.17
CA VAL A 717 20.07 13.00 24.50
C VAL A 717 19.20 13.91 25.36
N GLY A 718 19.04 13.57 26.65
CA GLY A 718 18.26 14.33 27.61
C GLY A 718 18.42 13.79 29.04
N THR A 719 17.98 14.58 30.01
CA THR A 719 17.83 14.18 31.42
C THR A 719 16.41 14.51 31.85
N ILE A 720 15.67 13.49 32.28
CA ILE A 720 14.24 13.57 32.56
C ILE A 720 13.91 12.98 33.93
N ASP A 721 12.73 13.28 34.47
CA ASP A 721 12.20 12.68 35.69
C ASP A 721 10.99 11.79 35.35
N VAL A 722 10.99 10.55 35.86
CA VAL A 722 9.87 9.61 35.73
C VAL A 722 9.19 9.46 37.09
N PRO A 723 8.07 10.16 37.35
CA PRO A 723 7.51 10.33 38.69
C PRO A 723 7.02 9.03 39.34
N THR A 724 6.76 8.00 38.54
CA THR A 724 6.20 6.70 38.97
C THR A 724 7.20 5.54 38.89
N ALA A 725 8.49 5.84 38.73
CA ALA A 725 9.57 4.85 38.74
C ALA A 725 9.65 4.10 40.09
N ALA A 726 9.46 2.78 40.06
CA ALA A 726 9.56 1.94 41.25
C ALA A 726 11.02 1.74 41.70
N PRO A 727 11.30 1.38 42.96
CA PRO A 727 12.66 1.17 43.45
C PRO A 727 13.47 0.11 42.67
N ALA A 728 12.78 -0.90 42.14
CA ALA A 728 13.33 -1.86 41.19
C ALA A 728 12.35 -1.98 40.02
N GLN A 729 12.89 -1.94 38.80
CA GLN A 729 12.15 -1.97 37.55
C GLN A 729 12.72 -3.03 36.61
N ASP A 730 11.88 -3.49 35.68
CA ASP A 730 12.33 -4.28 34.56
C ASP A 730 13.11 -3.40 33.59
N VAL A 731 14.20 -3.92 33.04
CA VAL A 731 14.96 -3.27 31.97
C VAL A 731 15.21 -4.24 30.85
N GLY A 732 15.00 -3.80 29.63
CA GLY A 732 15.13 -4.65 28.46
C GLY A 732 15.55 -3.91 27.22
N LEU A 733 15.83 -4.71 26.21
CA LEU A 733 15.97 -4.28 24.84
C LEU A 733 14.58 -4.31 24.22
N THR A 734 14.25 -3.32 23.41
CA THR A 734 12.94 -3.23 22.74
C THR A 734 13.10 -3.00 21.24
N GLN A 735 12.12 -3.46 20.47
CA GLN A 735 11.93 -3.07 19.08
C GLN A 735 10.44 -2.98 18.70
N THR A 736 10.11 -1.98 17.87
CA THR A 736 8.85 -1.84 17.14
C THR A 736 9.13 -1.44 15.70
N SER A 737 8.34 -1.93 14.74
CA SER A 737 8.56 -1.64 13.31
C SER A 737 7.98 -0.31 12.87
N HIS A 738 7.12 0.30 13.70
CA HIS A 738 6.32 1.47 13.35
C HIS A 738 5.51 1.29 12.05
N ALA A 739 5.16 0.03 11.76
CA ALA A 739 4.41 -0.40 10.59
C ALA A 739 3.72 -1.72 10.91
N SER A 740 2.44 -1.65 11.30
CA SER A 740 1.63 -2.86 11.58
C SER A 740 1.64 -3.81 10.39
N GLY A 741 1.91 -5.10 10.64
CA GLY A 741 2.03 -6.12 9.58
C GLY A 741 3.43 -6.24 8.97
N THR A 742 4.32 -5.26 9.16
CA THR A 742 5.72 -5.31 8.72
C THR A 742 6.62 -5.69 9.89
N THR A 743 7.41 -6.75 9.76
CA THR A 743 8.37 -7.16 10.80
C THR A 743 9.69 -6.44 10.61
N GLY A 744 10.13 -5.68 11.62
CA GLY A 744 11.48 -5.12 11.69
C GLY A 744 12.39 -6.00 12.55
N GLU A 745 13.69 -5.99 12.26
CA GLU A 745 14.71 -6.70 13.05
C GLU A 745 15.67 -5.70 13.72
N ALA A 746 15.98 -5.93 14.99
CA ALA A 746 17.06 -5.26 15.72
C ALA A 746 18.07 -6.28 16.26
N ASP A 747 19.36 -5.96 16.06
CA ASP A 747 20.51 -6.77 16.47
C ASP A 747 21.29 -6.02 17.54
N PHE A 748 21.25 -6.53 18.76
CA PHE A 748 21.92 -5.98 19.93
C PHE A 748 23.10 -6.84 20.36
N ASP A 749 24.05 -6.23 21.05
CA ASP A 749 25.21 -6.92 21.62
C ASP A 749 25.65 -6.25 22.92
N GLY A 750 26.20 -7.04 23.83
CA GLY A 750 26.78 -6.55 25.09
C GLY A 750 25.78 -5.80 25.98
N PHE A 751 24.54 -6.27 26.08
CA PHE A 751 23.54 -5.72 26.99
C PHE A 751 23.94 -5.96 28.44
N THR A 752 24.12 -4.88 29.20
CA THR A 752 24.51 -4.92 30.61
C THR A 752 23.78 -3.87 31.42
N THR A 753 23.48 -4.19 32.68
CA THR A 753 23.06 -3.22 33.69
C THR A 753 23.91 -3.44 34.94
N SER A 754 24.47 -2.37 35.49
CA SER A 754 25.34 -2.41 36.67
C SER A 754 25.02 -1.29 37.65
N PRO A 755 25.21 -1.48 38.98
CA PRO A 755 25.05 -0.42 39.99
C PRO A 755 26.06 0.72 39.89
#